data_AF-A0A2A2QJR7-F1
#
_entry.id   AF-A0A2A2QJR7-F1
#
_cell.length_a   1.000
_cell.length_b   1.000
_cell.length_c   1.000
_cell.angle_alpha   90.00
_cell.angle_beta   90.00
_cell.angle_gamma   90.00
#
_symmetry.space_group_name_H-M   'P 1'
#
loop_
_entity.id
_entity.type
_entity.pdbx_description
1 polymer ?
#
loop_
_entity_poly.entity_id
_entity_poly.type
_entity_poly.pdbx_seq_one_letter_code
_entity_poly.pdbx_strand_id
1 'polypeptide(L)'
;MLALVFATGLPLLCAFIALANVRKYRVKACPCDSTMVPSDVRRRMAPWLNRLGHFGFRQMQLFRLDSAGFAEAYRWILSNEEEKTFATVEWTVPVSGAGPRVSLSMFTALRDGTLIVTLDRRVTRHPPAWWRDVQQFFGTVTAQWKHHYTRIRTEEGRILPALDKLIEMLAADEAARHEALVKGGEFTPSHQDPDVLGLRVTRLPSRVLPVLGDFLRGRYFGSCTRRDVAAPAKAKPEEVERIGGAVGLSLNQAVEQDLTRYRALIAVRSSPLDHLRRIVLLLGTIAFFILLFGREQPLQTALTVIVLAALHEAGHWLPMRLFGYRGTSPVFIPFTGATEHARKLHAPAWQQLIVLLGGPLPGLIAGLATLAYGYFSPDAPLWLIDAAGMAVALNALHLLPVLPMDGGKVVDLLVFRDLPLLRPFFTVTASLSAFAAAVVLKSRVLRYIAMAMFGGVIWDVRTIQVVRGARRLPWAGEVNDEAEALRRIFRGLREEGQGAFIGSDSWHRKIEALLMEVMRKRPAVATRFAGGGLLLVAGAMPALLLVGVLLGPVLGDAGRMVRTAEHVTEFRKAFPKENRNLLREDELAMIRLAAETETGPEGLPITVLDRPREAAELVRYHIGGRLDQLNWENANIASRTNIIGAQVLPVWVEVQCARMESAANGNDSKQALERAASMLQILSAVEPATSLERRELLAAAELRVLGVIERESYTGRMSPADLASFERRILQRNTAPDPEVEGLLLVSAWAERTRVAAISDAAAQASLDPRFWRDLYPRIRTVRRLLAEQSSTNPPASVAISRYWRSSRRVGELPPQIGVSVSVSPGEASLILGFCEEHRRLSWRRQTTLLALRLEGHRRKSGDFPYPWKHSVPGGASVELVKDQGPLLRLTDVRDQLRTRIPYWLAPATLPMPPATPALDYDCLLFGAPPVQTLSAH
;
A
#
# COMPACT_ATOMS: atom_id res chain seq x y z
N MET A 1 -15.09 -2.54 -6.51
CA MET A 1 -15.01 -1.25 -5.75
C MET A 1 -14.89 -0.02 -6.64
N LEU A 2 -13.91 0.10 -7.55
CA LEU A 2 -13.80 1.27 -8.45
C LEU A 2 -15.05 1.51 -9.32
N ALA A 3 -15.68 0.44 -9.81
CA ALA A 3 -16.97 0.51 -10.51
C ALA A 3 -18.13 0.97 -9.59
N LEU A 4 -18.08 0.63 -8.30
CA LEU A 4 -19.06 1.08 -7.30
C LEU A 4 -18.84 2.56 -6.96
N VAL A 5 -17.59 3.02 -6.90
CA VAL A 5 -17.21 4.44 -6.73
C VAL A 5 -17.59 5.27 -7.95
N PHE A 6 -17.48 4.73 -9.16
CA PHE A 6 -17.99 5.40 -10.37
C PHE A 6 -19.53 5.39 -10.44
N ALA A 7 -20.18 4.27 -10.08
CA ALA A 7 -21.63 4.13 -10.12
C ALA A 7 -22.36 4.94 -9.03
N THR A 8 -21.72 5.19 -7.88
CA THR A 8 -22.30 5.97 -6.76
C THR A 8 -21.73 7.38 -6.67
N GLY A 9 -20.45 7.57 -7.02
CA GLY A 9 -19.76 8.85 -6.95
C GLY A 9 -20.20 9.85 -8.02
N LEU A 10 -20.57 9.40 -9.22
CA LEU A 10 -21.06 10.30 -10.27
C LEU A 10 -22.47 10.85 -9.96
N PRO A 11 -23.45 10.04 -9.48
CA PRO A 11 -24.72 10.56 -8.97
C PRO A 11 -24.57 11.50 -7.77
N LEU A 12 -23.65 11.22 -6.84
CA LEU A 12 -23.35 12.09 -5.69
C LEU A 12 -22.69 13.40 -6.13
N LEU A 13 -21.76 13.36 -7.09
CA LEU A 13 -21.16 14.55 -7.69
C LEU A 13 -22.22 15.39 -8.43
N CYS A 14 -23.14 14.77 -9.17
CA CYS A 14 -24.27 15.45 -9.82
C CYS A 14 -25.28 16.02 -8.81
N ALA A 15 -25.58 15.28 -7.73
CA ALA A 15 -26.39 15.75 -6.61
C ALA A 15 -25.80 17.01 -5.99
N PHE A 16 -24.47 17.03 -5.92
CA PHE A 16 -23.72 18.09 -5.31
C PHE A 16 -23.48 19.29 -6.23
N ILE A 17 -23.28 19.10 -7.54
CA ILE A 17 -23.33 20.18 -8.54
C ILE A 17 -24.74 20.81 -8.54
N ALA A 18 -25.79 20.01 -8.34
CA ALA A 18 -27.14 20.53 -8.17
C ALA A 18 -27.28 21.33 -6.86
N LEU A 19 -26.73 20.86 -5.72
CA LEU A 19 -26.62 21.63 -4.45
C LEU A 19 -25.81 22.93 -4.58
N ALA A 20 -24.68 22.89 -5.28
CA ALA A 20 -23.79 24.03 -5.51
C ALA A 20 -24.47 25.15 -6.32
N ASN A 21 -25.46 24.77 -7.12
CA ASN A 21 -26.29 25.68 -7.91
C ASN A 21 -27.60 26.07 -7.19
N VAL A 22 -27.79 25.65 -5.94
CA VAL A 22 -28.94 26.05 -5.13
C VAL A 22 -28.78 27.52 -4.76
N ARG A 23 -29.56 28.35 -5.45
CA ARG A 23 -29.56 29.80 -5.29
C ARG A 23 -30.10 30.16 -3.91
N LYS A 24 -29.38 31.00 -3.16
CA LYS A 24 -30.06 31.92 -2.23
C LYS A 24 -30.79 32.94 -3.08
N TYR A 25 -32.11 32.96 -3.03
CA TYR A 25 -32.90 33.89 -3.82
C TYR A 25 -33.03 35.19 -3.04
N ARG A 26 -32.35 36.23 -3.50
CA ARG A 26 -32.58 37.65 -3.18
C ARG A 26 -32.32 38.39 -4.49
N VAL A 27 -33.24 39.20 -4.98
CA VAL A 27 -32.98 40.06 -6.15
C VAL A 27 -33.58 41.42 -5.80
N LYS A 28 -32.78 42.29 -5.17
CA LYS A 28 -33.15 43.70 -5.05
C LYS A 28 -32.67 44.38 -6.33
N ALA A 29 -33.61 44.90 -7.12
CA ALA A 29 -33.30 45.61 -8.35
C ALA A 29 -33.12 47.10 -8.04
N CYS A 30 -31.92 47.62 -8.21
CA CYS A 30 -31.60 49.03 -8.03
C CYS A 30 -31.49 49.68 -9.43
N PRO A 31 -32.24 50.75 -9.74
CA PRO A 31 -32.09 51.47 -11.00
C PRO A 31 -30.64 51.91 -11.19
N CYS A 32 -30.09 51.71 -12.38
CA CYS A 32 -28.69 51.95 -12.66
C CYS A 32 -28.57 52.57 -14.06
N ASP A 33 -27.78 53.64 -14.20
CA ASP A 33 -27.53 54.24 -15.51
C ASP A 33 -26.55 53.38 -16.32
N SER A 34 -26.63 53.48 -17.65
CA SER A 34 -25.78 52.78 -18.62
C SER A 34 -24.29 53.09 -18.44
N THR A 35 -23.96 54.27 -17.90
CA THR A 35 -22.61 54.74 -17.58
C THR A 35 -21.98 53.98 -16.41
N MET A 36 -22.79 53.52 -15.45
CA MET A 36 -22.39 52.75 -14.27
C MET A 36 -22.16 51.26 -14.59
N VAL A 37 -22.52 50.81 -15.80
CA VAL A 37 -22.21 49.46 -16.28
C VAL A 37 -20.79 49.41 -16.83
N PRO A 38 -19.97 48.46 -16.36
CA PRO A 38 -18.63 48.24 -16.87
C PRO A 38 -18.59 48.11 -18.39
N SER A 39 -17.57 48.68 -19.02
CA SER A 39 -17.42 48.69 -20.47
C SER A 39 -17.30 47.29 -21.08
N ASP A 40 -16.69 46.35 -20.35
CA ASP A 40 -16.57 44.96 -20.77
C ASP A 40 -17.91 44.22 -20.76
N VAL A 41 -18.75 44.47 -19.75
CA VAL A 41 -20.13 43.96 -19.69
C VAL A 41 -20.98 44.57 -20.80
N ARG A 42 -20.92 45.91 -21.00
CA ARG A 42 -21.62 46.59 -22.10
C ARG A 42 -21.26 46.01 -23.46
N ARG A 43 -19.98 45.80 -23.74
CA ARG A 43 -19.49 45.21 -24.99
C ARG A 43 -19.98 43.78 -25.19
N ARG A 44 -19.99 42.96 -24.15
CA ARG A 44 -20.52 41.58 -24.23
C ARG A 44 -22.04 41.55 -24.42
N MET A 45 -22.73 42.60 -23.99
CA MET A 45 -24.18 42.73 -24.14
C MET A 45 -24.62 43.41 -25.43
N ALA A 46 -23.76 44.19 -26.07
CA ALA A 46 -24.07 44.85 -27.34
C ALA A 46 -24.57 43.89 -28.43
N PRO A 47 -23.99 42.69 -28.68
CA PRO A 47 -24.54 41.75 -29.67
C PRO A 47 -25.96 41.28 -29.35
N TRP A 48 -26.29 41.11 -28.07
CA TRP A 48 -27.64 40.71 -27.63
C TRP A 48 -28.65 41.85 -27.81
N LEU A 49 -28.28 43.06 -27.36
CA LEU A 49 -29.13 44.25 -27.46
C LEU A 49 -29.38 44.62 -28.93
N ASN A 50 -28.34 44.58 -29.78
CA ASN A 50 -28.46 44.84 -31.21
C ASN A 50 -29.38 43.82 -31.90
N ARG A 51 -29.27 42.53 -31.54
CA ARG A 51 -30.13 41.48 -32.11
C ARG A 51 -31.59 41.68 -31.73
N LEU A 52 -31.88 42.09 -30.49
CA LEU A 52 -33.24 42.41 -30.06
C LEU A 52 -33.74 43.71 -30.68
N GLY A 53 -32.88 44.71 -30.85
CA GLY A 53 -33.19 45.94 -31.57
C GLY A 53 -33.63 45.70 -33.02
N HIS A 54 -33.02 44.73 -33.71
CA HIS A 54 -33.46 44.30 -35.04
C HIS A 54 -34.90 43.75 -35.05
N PHE A 55 -35.39 43.23 -33.92
CA PHE A 55 -36.78 42.77 -33.76
C PHE A 55 -37.71 43.86 -33.20
N GLY A 56 -37.30 45.14 -33.22
CA GLY A 56 -38.13 46.26 -32.78
C GLY A 56 -38.11 46.56 -31.28
N PHE A 57 -37.24 45.89 -30.50
CA PHE A 57 -37.12 46.14 -29.05
C PHE A 57 -36.25 47.37 -28.74
N ARG A 58 -36.76 48.29 -27.92
CA ARG A 58 -36.05 49.48 -27.42
C ARG A 58 -35.78 49.36 -25.92
N GLN A 59 -34.61 49.85 -25.46
CA GLN A 59 -34.24 49.78 -24.05
C GLN A 59 -35.01 50.82 -23.24
N MET A 60 -35.70 50.37 -22.20
CA MET A 60 -36.50 51.21 -21.30
C MET A 60 -35.74 51.52 -20.01
N GLN A 61 -35.29 50.47 -19.32
CA GLN A 61 -34.68 50.59 -18.00
C GLN A 61 -33.54 49.59 -17.83
N LEU A 62 -32.62 49.93 -16.92
CA LEU A 62 -31.49 49.11 -16.56
C LEU A 62 -31.41 49.02 -15.04
N PHE A 63 -31.26 47.80 -14.54
CA PHE A 63 -31.16 47.52 -13.11
C PHE A 63 -29.86 46.80 -12.80
N ARG A 64 -29.24 47.20 -11.68
CA ARG A 64 -28.25 46.37 -10.99
C ARG A 64 -29.00 45.46 -10.03
N LEU A 65 -28.75 44.16 -10.12
CA LEU A 65 -29.40 43.16 -9.28
C LEU A 65 -28.48 42.81 -8.11
N ASP A 66 -28.88 43.16 -6.90
CA ASP A 66 -28.18 42.74 -5.69
C ASP A 66 -28.72 41.39 -5.24
N SER A 67 -27.88 40.35 -5.35
CA SER A 67 -28.24 38.98 -5.05
C SER A 67 -27.14 38.24 -4.30
N ALA A 68 -27.52 37.48 -3.26
CA ALA A 68 -26.59 36.62 -2.52
C ALA A 68 -26.02 35.48 -3.38
N GLY A 69 -26.61 35.19 -4.55
CA GLY A 69 -26.18 34.12 -5.46
C GLY A 69 -25.30 34.56 -6.65
N PHE A 70 -25.17 35.87 -6.90
CA PHE A 70 -24.43 36.41 -8.04
C PHE A 70 -23.39 37.45 -7.58
N ALA A 71 -22.14 37.30 -8.05
CA ALA A 71 -21.05 38.22 -7.74
C ALA A 71 -21.23 39.54 -8.52
N GLU A 72 -21.88 39.47 -9.67
CA GLU A 72 -22.21 40.62 -10.52
C GLU A 72 -23.48 40.27 -11.32
N ALA A 73 -24.50 41.14 -11.31
CA ALA A 73 -25.72 40.92 -12.08
C ALA A 73 -26.35 42.24 -12.55
N TYR A 74 -26.71 42.27 -13.84
CA TYR A 74 -27.37 43.41 -14.50
C TYR A 74 -28.56 42.93 -15.32
N ARG A 75 -29.63 43.71 -15.35
CA ARG A 75 -30.84 43.42 -16.13
C ARG A 75 -31.21 44.60 -17.00
N TRP A 76 -31.31 44.37 -18.30
CA TRP A 76 -31.91 45.28 -19.27
C TRP A 76 -33.38 44.92 -19.45
N ILE A 77 -34.25 45.91 -19.34
CA ILE A 77 -35.66 45.82 -19.70
C ILE A 77 -35.84 46.52 -21.04
N LEU A 78 -36.37 45.79 -22.02
CA LEU A 78 -36.61 46.23 -23.37
C LEU A 78 -38.11 46.10 -23.70
N SER A 79 -38.67 47.02 -24.48
CA SER A 79 -40.05 46.99 -24.95
C SER A 79 -40.11 47.02 -26.48
N ASN A 80 -41.04 46.28 -27.06
CA ASN A 80 -41.48 46.43 -28.43
C ASN A 80 -42.91 46.97 -28.39
N GLU A 81 -43.09 48.22 -28.79
CA GLU A 81 -44.38 48.93 -28.72
C GLU A 81 -45.38 48.42 -29.76
N GLU A 82 -44.91 48.05 -30.96
CA GLU A 82 -45.75 47.54 -32.05
C GLU A 82 -46.43 46.22 -31.65
N GLU A 83 -45.64 45.32 -31.07
CA GLU A 83 -46.09 43.97 -30.67
C GLU A 83 -46.47 43.88 -29.19
N LYS A 84 -46.52 45.02 -28.47
CA LYS A 84 -46.90 45.14 -27.05
C LYS A 84 -46.20 44.12 -26.14
N THR A 85 -44.91 43.87 -26.41
CA THR A 85 -44.13 42.79 -25.81
C THR A 85 -42.90 43.33 -25.13
N PHE A 86 -42.52 42.72 -24.01
CA PHE A 86 -41.32 43.07 -23.26
C PHE A 86 -40.30 41.95 -23.30
N ALA A 87 -39.02 42.33 -23.30
CA ALA A 87 -37.92 41.40 -23.16
C ALA A 87 -37.03 41.84 -21.99
N THR A 88 -36.66 40.89 -21.13
CA THR A 88 -35.62 41.11 -20.12
C THR A 88 -34.38 40.30 -20.48
N VAL A 89 -33.25 41.00 -20.57
CA VAL A 89 -31.93 40.39 -20.76
C VAL A 89 -31.17 40.54 -19.46
N GLU A 90 -30.74 39.43 -18.88
CA GLU A 90 -29.99 39.41 -17.62
C GLU A 90 -28.58 38.89 -17.84
N TRP A 91 -27.59 39.69 -17.45
CA TRP A 91 -26.20 39.27 -17.26
C TRP A 91 -26.01 38.85 -15.81
N THR A 92 -25.44 37.67 -15.59
CA THR A 92 -25.18 37.14 -14.25
C THR A 92 -23.83 36.44 -14.18
N VAL A 93 -23.02 36.79 -13.18
CA VAL A 93 -21.79 36.09 -12.83
C VAL A 93 -22.08 35.31 -11.55
N PRO A 94 -22.23 33.98 -11.63
CA PRO A 94 -22.55 33.18 -10.46
C PRO A 94 -21.38 33.18 -9.47
N VAL A 95 -21.74 33.24 -8.20
CA VAL A 95 -20.82 33.19 -7.07
C VAL A 95 -20.03 31.86 -7.01
N SER A 96 -20.55 30.80 -7.63
CA SER A 96 -19.91 29.47 -7.69
C SER A 96 -18.63 29.41 -8.55
N GLY A 97 -18.21 30.52 -9.17
CA GLY A 97 -17.00 30.59 -10.00
C GLY A 97 -17.20 30.03 -11.42
N ALA A 98 -18.43 29.68 -11.81
CA ALA A 98 -18.77 29.40 -13.19
C ALA A 98 -18.70 30.69 -14.04
N GLY A 99 -18.43 30.55 -15.34
CA GLY A 99 -18.34 31.69 -16.26
C GLY A 99 -19.64 32.50 -16.33
N PRO A 100 -19.57 33.74 -16.84
CA PRO A 100 -20.73 34.62 -16.95
C PRO A 100 -21.84 34.00 -17.80
N ARG A 101 -23.09 34.26 -17.43
CA ARG A 101 -24.28 33.74 -18.08
C ARG A 101 -25.20 34.87 -18.48
N VAL A 102 -25.77 34.75 -19.68
CA VAL A 102 -26.82 35.62 -20.18
C VAL A 102 -28.11 34.82 -20.24
N SER A 103 -29.22 35.39 -19.77
CA SER A 103 -30.56 34.82 -19.95
C SER A 103 -31.50 35.85 -20.56
N LEU A 104 -32.33 35.40 -21.51
CA LEU A 104 -33.36 36.20 -22.17
C LEU A 104 -34.74 35.65 -21.81
N SER A 105 -35.62 36.55 -21.39
CA SER A 105 -37.02 36.27 -21.09
C SER A 105 -37.91 37.23 -21.88
N MET A 106 -39.05 36.77 -22.40
CA MET A 106 -40.02 37.64 -23.08
C MET A 106 -41.41 37.48 -22.46
N PHE A 107 -42.15 38.59 -22.39
CA PHE A 107 -43.42 38.71 -21.67
C PHE A 107 -44.43 39.51 -22.49
N THR A 108 -45.66 39.00 -22.60
CA THR A 108 -46.79 39.72 -23.22
C THR A 108 -48.02 39.53 -22.35
N ALA A 109 -48.69 40.62 -21.95
CA ALA A 109 -49.87 40.56 -21.09
C ALA A 109 -51.16 40.46 -21.89
N LEU A 110 -52.08 39.63 -21.38
CA LEU A 110 -53.43 39.45 -21.92
C LEU A 110 -54.46 40.18 -21.04
N ARG A 111 -55.60 40.53 -21.62
CA ARG A 111 -56.70 41.26 -20.97
C ARG A 111 -57.34 40.50 -19.80
N ASP A 112 -57.21 39.18 -19.78
CA ASP A 112 -57.69 38.31 -18.69
C ASP A 112 -56.72 38.24 -17.49
N GLY A 113 -55.65 39.05 -17.50
CA GLY A 113 -54.66 39.09 -16.43
C GLY A 113 -53.58 38.01 -16.52
N THR A 114 -53.58 37.19 -17.59
CA THR A 114 -52.53 36.18 -17.82
C THR A 114 -51.35 36.73 -18.63
N LEU A 115 -50.19 36.10 -18.50
CA LEU A 115 -48.94 36.47 -19.17
C LEU A 115 -48.47 35.34 -20.09
N ILE A 116 -48.21 35.65 -21.37
CA ILE A 116 -47.45 34.77 -22.26
C ILE A 116 -45.97 34.94 -21.94
N VAL A 117 -45.27 33.86 -21.56
CA VAL A 117 -43.90 33.95 -21.02
C VAL A 117 -42.94 32.94 -21.67
N THR A 118 -42.01 33.42 -22.51
CA THR A 118 -40.92 32.57 -23.01
C THR A 118 -39.62 32.80 -22.25
N LEU A 119 -39.09 31.74 -21.65
CA LEU A 119 -37.88 31.78 -20.81
C LEU A 119 -36.76 30.94 -21.42
N ASP A 120 -35.53 31.46 -21.32
CA ASP A 120 -34.32 30.70 -21.60
C ASP A 120 -33.65 30.21 -20.31
N ARG A 121 -33.26 28.93 -20.28
CA ARG A 121 -32.44 28.27 -19.23
C ARG A 121 -32.94 28.37 -17.79
N ARG A 122 -34.11 28.95 -17.53
CA ARG A 122 -34.76 28.97 -16.21
C ARG A 122 -35.90 27.98 -16.22
N VAL A 123 -35.66 26.75 -15.75
CA VAL A 123 -36.74 25.81 -15.50
C VAL A 123 -37.41 26.18 -14.16
N THR A 124 -38.38 27.09 -14.17
CA THR A 124 -39.22 27.37 -12.98
C THR A 124 -40.25 26.26 -12.85
N ARG A 125 -40.04 25.35 -11.91
CA ARG A 125 -40.98 24.23 -11.65
C ARG A 125 -42.32 24.67 -11.05
N HIS A 126 -42.35 25.87 -10.48
CA HIS A 126 -43.53 26.50 -9.92
C HIS A 126 -43.75 27.85 -10.63
N PRO A 127 -44.17 27.85 -11.91
CA PRO A 127 -44.57 29.10 -12.55
C PRO A 127 -45.83 29.64 -11.86
N PRO A 128 -45.99 30.97 -11.73
CA PRO A 128 -47.26 31.56 -11.30
C PRO A 128 -48.43 31.04 -12.14
N ALA A 129 -49.59 30.82 -11.51
CA ALA A 129 -50.75 30.18 -12.15
C ALA A 129 -51.31 30.96 -13.36
N TRP A 130 -50.99 32.25 -13.46
CA TRP A 130 -51.39 33.14 -14.55
C TRP A 130 -50.42 33.15 -15.74
N TRP A 131 -49.39 32.30 -15.76
CA TRP A 131 -48.52 32.15 -16.93
C TRP A 131 -49.12 31.19 -17.95
N ARG A 132 -49.24 31.66 -19.20
CA ARG A 132 -49.62 30.84 -20.35
C ARG A 132 -48.40 30.57 -21.23
N ASP A 133 -48.05 29.28 -21.27
CA ASP A 133 -46.96 28.65 -22.02
C ASP A 133 -45.55 28.99 -21.52
N VAL A 134 -44.82 27.95 -21.05
CA VAL A 134 -43.62 28.13 -20.21
C VAL A 134 -42.53 27.09 -20.53
N GLN A 135 -41.35 27.61 -20.88
CA GLN A 135 -40.01 26.98 -20.90
C GLN A 135 -39.69 25.95 -21.98
N GLN A 136 -38.97 26.42 -23.00
CA GLN A 136 -38.24 25.57 -23.95
C GLN A 136 -36.78 26.05 -24.06
N PHE A 137 -35.86 25.13 -24.36
CA PHE A 137 -34.47 25.51 -24.65
C PHE A 137 -34.36 26.00 -26.10
N PHE A 138 -34.03 27.27 -26.29
CA PHE A 138 -33.88 27.87 -27.61
C PHE A 138 -32.41 27.99 -28.00
N GLY A 139 -32.01 27.42 -29.14
CA GLY A 139 -30.63 27.51 -29.66
C GLY A 139 -30.24 28.89 -30.21
N THR A 140 -31.21 29.73 -30.58
CA THR A 140 -31.03 31.05 -31.18
C THR A 140 -32.04 32.06 -30.62
N VAL A 141 -31.67 33.34 -30.51
CA VAL A 141 -32.58 34.42 -30.09
C VAL A 141 -33.76 34.53 -31.06
N THR A 142 -33.47 34.34 -32.35
CA THR A 142 -34.46 34.33 -33.43
C THR A 142 -35.51 33.23 -33.27
N ALA A 143 -35.11 32.02 -32.86
CA ALA A 143 -36.06 30.93 -32.62
C ALA A 143 -36.97 31.22 -31.41
N GLN A 144 -36.42 31.83 -30.35
CA GLN A 144 -37.21 32.23 -29.19
C GLN A 144 -38.21 33.33 -29.56
N TRP A 145 -37.77 34.36 -30.30
CA TRP A 145 -38.67 35.42 -30.77
C TRP A 145 -39.75 34.87 -31.68
N LYS A 146 -39.42 34.03 -32.68
CA LYS A 146 -40.40 33.44 -33.59
C LYS A 146 -41.47 32.64 -32.84
N HIS A 147 -41.06 31.84 -31.85
CA HIS A 147 -41.98 31.07 -31.04
C HIS A 147 -42.91 31.98 -30.20
N HIS A 148 -42.33 32.97 -29.52
CA HIS A 148 -43.09 33.96 -28.74
C HIS A 148 -44.07 34.74 -29.61
N TYR A 149 -43.61 35.21 -30.78
CA TYR A 149 -44.41 35.93 -31.77
C TYR A 149 -45.58 35.12 -32.31
N THR A 150 -45.37 33.84 -32.66
CA THR A 150 -46.47 32.97 -33.11
C THR A 150 -47.57 32.81 -32.05
N ARG A 151 -47.19 32.79 -30.76
CA ARG A 151 -48.15 32.72 -29.65
C ARG A 151 -48.92 34.02 -29.45
N ILE A 152 -48.27 35.16 -29.61
CA ILE A 152 -48.92 36.47 -29.55
C ILE A 152 -49.98 36.57 -30.65
N ARG A 153 -49.63 36.16 -31.87
CA ARG A 153 -50.54 36.22 -33.04
C ARG A 153 -51.77 35.32 -32.90
N THR A 154 -51.67 34.20 -32.20
CA THR A 154 -52.86 33.37 -31.90
C THR A 154 -53.84 34.03 -30.91
N GLU A 155 -53.42 35.07 -30.19
CA GLU A 155 -54.19 35.73 -29.12
C GLU A 155 -54.39 37.24 -29.38
N GLU A 156 -54.23 37.69 -30.63
CA GLU A 156 -54.11 39.10 -31.02
C GLU A 156 -55.26 40.00 -30.52
N GLY A 157 -56.49 39.47 -30.44
CA GLY A 157 -57.67 40.18 -29.93
C GLY A 157 -57.72 40.35 -28.39
N ARG A 158 -56.84 39.67 -27.65
CA ARG A 158 -56.83 39.63 -26.18
C ARG A 158 -55.61 40.30 -25.56
N ILE A 159 -54.75 40.93 -26.35
CA ILE A 159 -53.53 41.58 -25.84
C ILE A 159 -53.90 42.88 -25.09
N LEU A 160 -53.27 43.08 -23.93
CA LEU A 160 -53.42 44.28 -23.12
C LEU A 160 -52.64 45.45 -23.75
N PRO A 161 -53.26 46.63 -23.97
CA PRO A 161 -52.65 47.71 -24.76
C PRO A 161 -51.70 48.65 -24.00
N ALA A 162 -51.69 48.69 -22.67
CA ALA A 162 -50.97 49.71 -21.89
C ALA A 162 -49.65 49.20 -21.29
N LEU A 163 -48.56 49.96 -21.55
CA LEU A 163 -47.18 49.67 -21.12
C LEU A 163 -47.00 49.75 -19.60
N ASP A 164 -47.61 50.76 -18.96
CA ASP A 164 -47.48 51.01 -17.51
C ASP A 164 -48.07 49.90 -16.66
N LYS A 165 -49.23 49.38 -17.10
CA LYS A 165 -49.90 48.24 -16.46
C LYS A 165 -49.08 46.96 -16.58
N LEU A 166 -48.24 46.83 -17.61
CA LEU A 166 -47.36 45.68 -17.78
C LEU A 166 -46.11 45.76 -16.88
N ILE A 167 -45.58 46.95 -16.62
CA ILE A 167 -44.51 47.17 -15.64
C ILE A 167 -44.99 46.82 -14.22
N GLU A 168 -46.20 47.25 -13.87
CA GLU A 168 -46.84 46.88 -12.60
C GLU A 168 -47.03 45.36 -12.47
N MET A 169 -47.51 44.71 -13.55
CA MET A 169 -47.62 43.25 -13.60
C MET A 169 -46.27 42.53 -13.51
N LEU A 170 -45.18 43.10 -14.02
CA LEU A 170 -43.83 42.53 -13.90
C LEU A 170 -43.29 42.64 -12.47
N ALA A 171 -43.56 43.73 -11.77
CA ALA A 171 -43.24 43.85 -10.35
C ALA A 171 -44.05 42.84 -9.50
N ALA A 172 -45.34 42.68 -9.82
CA ALA A 172 -46.19 41.66 -9.21
C ALA A 172 -45.74 40.22 -9.54
N ASP A 173 -45.21 39.98 -10.75
CA ASP A 173 -44.64 38.69 -11.17
C ASP A 173 -43.40 38.31 -10.35
N GLU A 174 -42.53 39.26 -10.03
CA GLU A 174 -41.36 39.00 -9.18
C GLU A 174 -41.76 38.61 -7.75
N ALA A 175 -42.74 39.31 -7.17
CA ALA A 175 -43.28 38.99 -5.86
C ALA A 175 -43.98 37.61 -5.85
N ALA A 176 -44.77 37.31 -6.88
CA ALA A 176 -45.47 36.04 -6.99
C ALA A 176 -44.53 34.84 -7.23
N ARG A 177 -43.42 35.03 -7.96
CA ARG A 177 -42.37 34.00 -8.08
C ARG A 177 -41.73 33.71 -6.73
N HIS A 178 -41.50 34.75 -5.93
CA HIS A 178 -40.97 34.58 -4.58
C HIS A 178 -41.95 33.76 -3.72
N GLU A 179 -43.24 34.10 -3.75
CA GLU A 179 -44.29 33.40 -3.01
C GLU A 179 -44.47 31.95 -3.50
N ALA A 180 -44.47 31.70 -4.81
CA ALA A 180 -44.60 30.36 -5.38
C ALA A 180 -43.47 29.41 -4.95
N LEU A 181 -42.24 29.93 -4.79
CA LEU A 181 -41.09 29.16 -4.30
C LEU A 181 -41.23 28.77 -2.81
N VAL A 182 -41.85 29.64 -2.00
CA VAL A 182 -42.12 29.38 -0.58
C VAL A 182 -43.31 28.42 -0.41
N LYS A 183 -44.42 28.68 -1.11
CA LYS A 183 -45.64 27.85 -1.07
C LYS A 183 -45.41 26.45 -1.62
N GLY A 184 -44.52 26.31 -2.62
CA GLY A 184 -44.05 25.02 -3.14
C GLY A 184 -43.20 24.21 -2.14
N GLY A 185 -42.84 24.78 -0.98
CA GLY A 185 -42.15 24.09 0.12
C GLY A 185 -40.69 23.73 -0.15
N GLU A 186 -40.11 24.19 -1.27
CA GLU A 186 -38.72 23.98 -1.64
C GLU A 186 -37.76 24.93 -0.91
N PHE A 187 -38.24 26.13 -0.56
CA PHE A 187 -37.46 27.15 0.12
C PHE A 187 -38.16 27.65 1.39
N THR A 188 -37.36 28.08 2.36
CA THR A 188 -37.79 28.72 3.60
C THR A 188 -37.16 30.11 3.69
N PRO A 189 -37.94 31.17 4.01
CA PRO A 189 -37.38 32.49 4.27
C PRO A 189 -36.42 32.46 5.45
N SER A 190 -35.37 33.27 5.37
CA SER A 190 -34.39 33.42 6.44
C SER A 190 -34.98 34.22 7.61
N HIS A 191 -34.61 33.86 8.83
CA HIS A 191 -35.05 34.58 10.03
C HIS A 191 -34.57 36.04 10.11
N GLN A 192 -33.48 36.41 9.42
CA GLN A 192 -32.90 37.76 9.47
C GLN A 192 -33.41 38.69 8.35
N ASP A 193 -33.84 38.12 7.23
CA ASP A 193 -34.36 38.87 6.08
C ASP A 193 -35.38 37.97 5.35
N PRO A 194 -36.70 38.29 5.42
CA PRO A 194 -37.75 37.52 4.76
C PRO A 194 -37.57 37.40 3.24
N ASP A 195 -36.88 38.37 2.62
CA ASP A 195 -36.61 38.39 1.18
C ASP A 195 -35.49 37.42 0.77
N VAL A 196 -34.81 36.78 1.74
CA VAL A 196 -33.73 35.81 1.50
C VAL A 196 -34.25 34.40 1.69
N LEU A 197 -34.42 33.67 0.59
CA LEU A 197 -34.85 32.27 0.61
C LEU A 197 -33.67 31.29 0.70
N GLY A 198 -33.70 30.41 1.70
CA GLY A 198 -32.81 29.26 1.85
C GLY A 198 -33.48 27.97 1.40
N LEU A 199 -32.76 27.04 0.76
CA LEU A 199 -33.35 25.76 0.34
C LEU A 199 -33.58 24.84 1.54
N ARG A 200 -34.75 24.21 1.59
CA ARG A 200 -35.06 23.19 2.58
C ARG A 200 -34.32 21.88 2.24
N VAL A 201 -33.39 21.47 3.09
CA VAL A 201 -32.51 20.30 2.88
C VAL A 201 -33.31 19.00 2.64
N THR A 202 -34.50 18.86 3.24
CA THR A 202 -35.35 17.67 3.08
C THR A 202 -35.93 17.48 1.67
N ARG A 203 -35.90 18.50 0.81
CA ARG A 203 -36.37 18.44 -0.60
C ARG A 203 -35.21 18.43 -1.62
N LEU A 204 -33.97 18.19 -1.18
CA LEU A 204 -32.81 17.99 -2.07
C LEU A 204 -33.03 16.94 -3.17
N PRO A 205 -33.57 15.74 -2.88
CA PRO A 205 -33.64 14.67 -3.86
C PRO A 205 -34.49 15.05 -5.08
N SER A 206 -35.60 15.77 -4.86
CA SER A 206 -36.48 16.20 -5.94
C SER A 206 -35.79 17.19 -6.89
N ARG A 207 -34.81 17.97 -6.42
CA ARG A 207 -33.98 18.86 -7.24
C ARG A 207 -32.91 18.10 -8.04
N VAL A 208 -32.27 17.11 -7.43
CA VAL A 208 -31.13 16.37 -7.96
C VAL A 208 -31.52 15.42 -9.10
N LEU A 209 -32.59 14.64 -8.91
CA LEU A 209 -32.99 13.55 -9.81
C LEU A 209 -33.22 14.02 -11.26
N PRO A 210 -33.91 15.15 -11.53
CA PRO A 210 -34.12 15.60 -12.91
C PRO A 210 -32.86 16.20 -13.54
N VAL A 211 -31.98 16.84 -12.76
CA VAL A 211 -30.68 17.35 -13.24
C VAL A 211 -29.79 16.19 -13.67
N LEU A 212 -29.78 15.10 -12.89
CA LEU A 212 -29.11 13.86 -13.25
C LEU A 212 -29.70 13.27 -14.54
N GLY A 213 -31.03 13.30 -14.70
CA GLY A 213 -31.71 12.89 -15.93
C GLY A 213 -31.30 13.70 -17.16
N ASP A 214 -31.19 15.02 -17.04
CA ASP A 214 -30.76 15.91 -18.13
C ASP A 214 -29.26 15.77 -18.45
N PHE A 215 -28.44 15.48 -17.44
CA PHE A 215 -27.03 15.14 -17.61
C PHE A 215 -26.84 13.81 -18.37
N LEU A 216 -27.54 12.75 -17.96
CA LEU A 216 -27.48 11.44 -18.61
C LEU A 216 -27.98 11.50 -20.06
N ARG A 217 -28.89 12.42 -20.37
CA ARG A 217 -29.38 12.69 -21.73
C ARG A 217 -28.49 13.67 -22.52
N GLY A 218 -27.33 14.08 -21.98
CA GLY A 218 -26.39 15.00 -22.64
C GLY A 218 -26.86 16.46 -22.76
N ARG A 219 -28.01 16.81 -22.17
CA ARG A 219 -28.63 18.14 -22.28
C ARG A 219 -27.98 19.17 -21.35
N TYR A 220 -27.24 18.71 -20.34
CA TYR A 220 -26.65 19.58 -19.31
C TYR A 220 -25.45 20.42 -19.80
N PHE A 221 -24.74 19.98 -20.84
CA PHE A 221 -23.51 20.61 -21.34
C PHE A 221 -23.68 21.46 -22.62
N GLY A 222 -24.91 21.78 -23.03
CA GLY A 222 -25.15 22.61 -24.22
C GLY A 222 -24.45 23.97 -24.13
N SER A 223 -23.54 24.27 -25.07
CA SER A 223 -22.67 25.46 -25.09
C SER A 223 -23.42 26.76 -24.80
N CYS A 224 -22.81 27.66 -24.04
CA CYS A 224 -23.36 28.93 -23.55
C CYS A 224 -23.56 30.06 -24.59
N THR A 225 -23.35 29.77 -25.88
CA THR A 225 -23.39 30.75 -26.96
C THR A 225 -24.62 30.53 -27.83
N ARG A 226 -25.53 31.53 -27.90
CA ARG A 226 -26.59 31.57 -28.91
C ARG A 226 -25.94 31.63 -30.29
N ARG A 227 -26.32 30.71 -31.18
CA ARG A 227 -25.64 30.57 -32.48
C ARG A 227 -25.82 31.79 -33.40
N ASP A 228 -26.86 32.59 -33.16
CA ASP A 228 -27.22 33.79 -33.93
C ASP A 228 -26.82 35.10 -33.25
N VAL A 229 -26.10 35.04 -32.12
CA VAL A 229 -25.50 36.21 -31.47
C VAL A 229 -24.01 36.18 -31.79
N ALA A 230 -23.55 37.15 -32.57
CA ALA A 230 -22.14 37.27 -32.93
C ALA A 230 -21.27 37.35 -31.67
N ALA A 231 -20.08 36.73 -31.73
CA ALA A 231 -19.09 36.92 -30.68
C ALA A 231 -18.81 38.43 -30.51
N PRO A 232 -18.63 38.92 -29.28
CA PRO A 232 -18.34 40.33 -29.06
C PRO A 232 -17.11 40.73 -29.87
N ALA A 233 -17.17 41.85 -30.59
CA ALA A 233 -16.04 42.36 -31.35
C ALA A 233 -14.81 42.51 -30.42
N LYS A 234 -13.63 42.09 -30.91
CA LYS A 234 -12.38 42.37 -30.19
C LYS A 234 -12.24 43.89 -30.08
N ALA A 235 -11.92 44.37 -28.88
CA ALA A 235 -11.75 45.80 -28.64
C ALA A 235 -10.70 46.37 -29.58
N LYS A 236 -11.03 47.47 -30.28
CA LYS A 236 -10.03 48.24 -31.02
C LYS A 236 -9.17 49.04 -30.01
N PRO A 237 -7.85 49.16 -30.21
CA PRO A 237 -6.98 49.94 -29.32
C PRO A 237 -7.48 51.38 -29.07
N GLU A 238 -8.01 52.02 -30.10
CA GLU A 238 -8.52 53.41 -30.06
C GLU A 238 -9.79 53.59 -29.19
N GLU A 239 -10.62 52.55 -29.04
CA GLU A 239 -11.79 52.58 -28.13
C GLU A 239 -11.38 52.44 -26.66
N VAL A 240 -10.19 51.88 -26.40
CA VAL A 240 -9.60 51.78 -25.06
C VAL A 240 -8.98 53.11 -24.63
N GLU A 241 -8.47 53.92 -25.57
CA GLU A 241 -7.94 55.26 -25.31
C GLU A 241 -9.02 56.29 -24.94
N ARG A 242 -10.24 56.19 -25.48
CA ARG A 242 -11.34 57.15 -25.20
C ARG A 242 -11.94 57.06 -23.78
N ILE A 243 -11.39 56.21 -22.91
CA ILE A 243 -11.86 56.01 -21.52
C ILE A 243 -11.63 57.27 -20.64
N GLY A 244 -10.98 58.32 -21.14
CA GLY A 244 -10.93 59.64 -20.49
C GLY A 244 -12.02 60.66 -20.87
N GLY A 245 -12.91 60.38 -21.83
CA GLY A 245 -13.59 61.47 -22.57
C GLY A 245 -15.12 61.54 -22.61
N ALA A 246 -15.88 60.59 -22.06
CA ALA A 246 -17.35 60.66 -22.11
C ALA A 246 -17.95 60.31 -20.75
N VAL A 247 -18.02 61.33 -19.87
CA VAL A 247 -18.54 61.30 -18.48
C VAL A 247 -18.41 59.89 -17.85
N GLY A 248 -17.16 59.44 -17.75
CA GLY A 248 -16.80 58.08 -17.37
C GLY A 248 -15.93 58.13 -16.11
N LEU A 249 -16.14 57.17 -15.22
CA LEU A 249 -15.42 57.02 -13.94
C LEU A 249 -13.94 57.39 -14.04
N SER A 250 -13.42 58.16 -13.08
CA SER A 250 -11.98 58.44 -13.01
C SER A 250 -11.16 57.14 -12.92
N LEU A 251 -9.88 57.16 -13.34
CA LEU A 251 -9.00 55.98 -13.26
C LEU A 251 -9.04 55.32 -11.87
N ASN A 252 -9.03 56.14 -10.81
CA ASN A 252 -9.11 55.67 -9.44
C ASN A 252 -10.49 55.05 -9.11
N GLN A 253 -11.59 55.64 -9.58
CA GLN A 253 -12.92 55.06 -9.42
C GLN A 253 -13.07 53.72 -10.15
N ALA A 254 -12.48 53.59 -11.35
CA ALA A 254 -12.47 52.34 -12.11
C ALA A 254 -11.64 51.24 -11.40
N VAL A 255 -10.48 51.59 -10.85
CA VAL A 255 -9.63 50.67 -10.06
C VAL A 255 -10.35 50.19 -8.79
N GLU A 256 -11.00 51.09 -8.06
CA GLU A 256 -11.78 50.72 -6.85
C GLU A 256 -12.99 49.83 -7.19
N GLN A 257 -13.61 50.05 -8.35
CA GLN A 257 -14.67 49.17 -8.85
C GLN A 257 -14.12 47.76 -9.16
N ASP A 258 -12.95 47.64 -9.79
CA ASP A 258 -12.29 46.37 -10.09
C ASP A 258 -11.84 45.62 -8.81
N LEU A 259 -11.35 46.35 -7.82
CA LEU A 259 -11.02 45.83 -6.49
C LEU A 259 -12.26 45.26 -5.78
N THR A 260 -13.36 46.00 -5.85
CA THR A 260 -14.63 45.55 -5.25
C THR A 260 -15.13 44.27 -5.91
N ARG A 261 -15.01 44.15 -7.25
CA ARG A 261 -15.31 42.92 -8.00
C ARG A 261 -14.41 41.76 -7.57
N TYR A 262 -13.11 42.00 -7.49
CA TYR A 262 -12.12 41.00 -7.09
C TYR A 262 -12.39 40.47 -5.68
N ARG A 263 -12.66 41.36 -4.72
CA ARG A 263 -13.00 41.01 -3.34
C ARG A 263 -14.30 40.22 -3.27
N ALA A 264 -15.33 40.62 -4.01
CA ALA A 264 -16.60 39.89 -4.09
C ALA A 264 -16.41 38.46 -4.64
N LEU A 265 -15.53 38.28 -5.64
CA LEU A 265 -15.21 36.95 -6.20
C LEU A 265 -14.39 36.06 -5.24
N ILE A 266 -13.49 36.65 -4.45
CA ILE A 266 -12.63 35.89 -3.51
C ILE A 266 -13.31 35.62 -2.17
N ALA A 267 -14.30 36.42 -1.78
CA ALA A 267 -15.03 36.23 -0.53
C ALA A 267 -15.82 34.91 -0.50
N VAL A 268 -16.16 34.32 -1.66
CA VAL A 268 -17.08 33.17 -1.71
C VAL A 268 -16.40 31.83 -2.06
N ARG A 269 -15.18 31.66 -1.57
CA ARG A 269 -14.22 30.72 -2.15
C ARG A 269 -14.31 29.26 -1.70
N SER A 270 -15.21 28.88 -0.80
CA SER A 270 -15.39 27.44 -0.49
C SER A 270 -16.29 26.81 -1.55
N SER A 271 -15.71 26.41 -2.69
CA SER A 271 -16.48 25.67 -3.67
C SER A 271 -16.75 24.26 -3.13
N PRO A 272 -17.97 23.73 -3.30
CA PRO A 272 -18.28 22.35 -2.96
C PRO A 272 -17.28 21.36 -3.60
N LEU A 273 -16.90 21.59 -4.85
CA LEU A 273 -15.93 20.77 -5.60
C LEU A 273 -14.56 20.64 -4.91
N ASP A 274 -14.11 21.67 -4.19
CA ASP A 274 -12.87 21.61 -3.43
C ASP A 274 -12.99 20.59 -2.28
N HIS A 275 -14.11 20.58 -1.53
CA HIS A 275 -14.34 19.59 -0.48
C HIS A 275 -14.37 18.14 -1.02
N LEU A 276 -14.92 17.92 -2.22
CA LEU A 276 -14.91 16.58 -2.82
C LEU A 276 -13.50 16.14 -3.23
N ARG A 277 -12.74 17.02 -3.91
CA ARG A 277 -11.35 16.74 -4.26
C ARG A 277 -10.57 16.32 -3.01
N ARG A 278 -10.81 16.98 -1.88
CA ARG A 278 -10.22 16.69 -0.59
C ARG A 278 -10.61 15.29 -0.07
N ILE A 279 -11.91 14.97 -0.05
CA ILE A 279 -12.38 13.64 0.36
C ILE A 279 -11.80 12.53 -0.53
N VAL A 280 -11.73 12.74 -1.85
CA VAL A 280 -11.15 11.78 -2.79
C VAL A 280 -9.66 11.55 -2.52
N LEU A 281 -8.89 12.61 -2.23
CA LEU A 281 -7.46 12.50 -1.87
C LEU A 281 -7.26 11.76 -0.55
N LEU A 282 -8.09 12.04 0.47
CA LEU A 282 -8.07 11.33 1.75
C LEU A 282 -8.37 9.84 1.54
N LEU A 283 -9.46 9.51 0.83
CA LEU A 283 -9.83 8.12 0.54
C LEU A 283 -8.76 7.39 -0.29
N GLY A 284 -8.16 8.08 -1.27
CA GLY A 284 -7.05 7.55 -2.06
C GLY A 284 -5.83 7.22 -1.20
N THR A 285 -5.52 8.08 -0.22
CA THR A 285 -4.39 7.86 0.68
C THR A 285 -4.64 6.73 1.67
N ILE A 286 -5.85 6.66 2.25
CA ILE A 286 -6.25 5.52 3.09
C ILE A 286 -6.17 4.22 2.28
N ALA A 287 -6.70 4.19 1.06
CA ALA A 287 -6.63 3.01 0.20
C ALA A 287 -5.18 2.62 -0.13
N PHE A 288 -4.29 3.60 -0.38
CA PHE A 288 -2.87 3.37 -0.60
C PHE A 288 -2.20 2.72 0.63
N PHE A 289 -2.43 3.25 1.83
CA PHE A 289 -1.85 2.68 3.05
C PHE A 289 -2.46 1.33 3.44
N ILE A 290 -3.75 1.08 3.18
CA ILE A 290 -4.36 -0.25 3.37
C ILE A 290 -3.71 -1.26 2.40
N LEU A 291 -3.50 -0.86 1.14
CA LEU A 291 -2.86 -1.73 0.14
C LEU A 291 -1.42 -2.07 0.53
N LEU A 292 -0.72 -1.12 1.14
CA LEU A 292 0.64 -1.30 1.64
C LEU A 292 0.67 -2.07 2.97
N PHE A 293 0.14 -1.51 4.06
CA PHE A 293 0.36 -2.04 5.41
C PHE A 293 -0.78 -2.95 5.93
N GLY A 294 -1.98 -2.85 5.35
CA GLY A 294 -3.23 -3.16 6.06
C GLY A 294 -4.15 -4.21 5.45
N ARG A 295 -3.68 -5.07 4.52
CA ARG A 295 -4.55 -6.05 3.85
C ARG A 295 -5.30 -6.98 4.80
N GLU A 296 -4.71 -7.33 5.94
CA GLU A 296 -5.32 -8.24 6.92
C GLU A 296 -6.14 -7.51 7.99
N GLN A 297 -5.78 -6.25 8.30
CA GLN A 297 -6.51 -5.40 9.24
C GLN A 297 -6.75 -3.99 8.65
N PRO A 298 -7.65 -3.88 7.65
CA PRO A 298 -7.85 -2.64 6.90
C PRO A 298 -8.46 -1.53 7.77
N LEU A 299 -9.32 -1.89 8.73
CA LEU A 299 -9.97 -0.93 9.62
C LEU A 299 -8.96 -0.28 10.58
N GLN A 300 -8.12 -1.09 11.24
CA GLN A 300 -7.08 -0.58 12.13
C GLN A 300 -6.09 0.31 11.37
N THR A 301 -5.68 -0.13 10.17
CA THR A 301 -4.79 0.66 9.31
C THR A 301 -5.41 1.99 8.90
N ALA A 302 -6.69 1.99 8.52
CA ALA A 302 -7.41 3.22 8.18
C ALA A 302 -7.45 4.20 9.37
N LEU A 303 -7.76 3.71 10.57
CA LEU A 303 -7.79 4.52 11.79
C LEU A 303 -6.41 5.09 12.13
N THR A 304 -5.36 4.26 12.09
CA THR A 304 -3.97 4.70 12.32
C THR A 304 -3.57 5.78 11.32
N VAL A 305 -3.85 5.60 10.03
CA VAL A 305 -3.53 6.60 8.99
C VAL A 305 -4.28 7.90 9.22
N ILE A 306 -5.56 7.85 9.60
CA ILE A 306 -6.35 9.05 9.93
C ILE A 306 -5.70 9.80 11.09
N VAL A 307 -5.29 9.10 12.16
CA VAL A 307 -4.64 9.71 13.32
C VAL A 307 -3.25 10.26 12.99
N LEU A 308 -2.44 9.56 12.20
CA LEU A 308 -1.11 10.05 11.82
C LEU A 308 -1.18 11.26 10.89
N ALA A 309 -2.08 11.21 9.91
CA ALA A 309 -2.33 12.33 9.01
C ALA A 309 -2.94 13.52 9.76
N ALA A 310 -3.70 13.24 10.82
CA ALA A 310 -4.17 14.26 11.73
C ALA A 310 -3.00 14.97 12.43
N LEU A 311 -2.13 14.21 13.09
CA LEU A 311 -0.97 14.76 13.79
C LEU A 311 -0.07 15.56 12.84
N HIS A 312 0.10 15.09 11.60
CA HIS A 312 0.83 15.81 10.55
C HIS A 312 0.21 17.19 10.25
N GLU A 313 -1.10 17.26 9.97
CA GLU A 313 -1.75 18.55 9.67
C GLU A 313 -1.79 19.48 10.90
N ALA A 314 -1.92 18.93 12.10
CA ALA A 314 -1.81 19.69 13.35
C ALA A 314 -0.42 20.33 13.50
N GLY A 315 0.63 19.64 13.02
CA GLY A 315 1.99 20.14 12.94
C GLY A 315 2.16 21.35 12.03
N HIS A 316 1.33 21.51 10.99
CA HIS A 316 1.28 22.76 10.21
C HIS A 316 0.43 23.84 10.88
N TRP A 317 -0.71 23.45 11.45
CA TRP A 317 -1.68 24.37 12.05
C TRP A 317 -1.10 25.13 13.26
N LEU A 318 -0.32 24.45 14.10
CA LEU A 318 0.23 25.04 15.31
C LEU A 318 1.18 26.24 14.99
N PRO A 319 2.22 26.10 14.15
CA PRO A 319 3.02 27.23 13.69
C PRO A 319 2.21 28.33 12.99
N MET A 320 1.20 27.98 12.18
CA MET A 320 0.35 28.97 11.51
C MET A 320 -0.42 29.84 12.51
N ARG A 321 -0.97 29.23 13.56
CA ARG A 321 -1.69 29.94 14.62
C ARG A 321 -0.73 30.82 15.43
N LEU A 322 0.45 30.31 15.77
CA LEU A 322 1.49 31.06 16.48
C LEU A 322 2.01 32.26 15.67
N PHE A 323 2.14 32.13 14.35
CA PHE A 323 2.59 33.20 13.46
C PHE A 323 1.47 34.13 12.97
N GLY A 324 0.22 33.93 13.41
CA GLY A 324 -0.91 34.81 13.10
C GLY A 324 -1.40 34.73 11.66
N TYR A 325 -1.39 33.55 11.03
CA TYR A 325 -2.01 33.35 9.72
C TYR A 325 -3.53 33.55 9.81
N ARG A 326 -4.13 34.27 8.86
CA ARG A 326 -5.58 34.53 8.81
C ARG A 326 -6.29 33.44 8.01
N GLY A 327 -7.52 33.06 8.37
CA GLY A 327 -8.31 32.07 7.62
C GLY A 327 -7.96 30.61 7.89
N THR A 328 -7.32 30.32 9.03
CA THR A 328 -7.13 28.93 9.52
C THR A 328 -8.49 28.37 9.94
N SER A 329 -9.12 27.56 9.09
CA SER A 329 -10.34 26.84 9.45
C SER A 329 -10.04 25.80 10.54
N PRO A 330 -10.91 25.60 11.54
CA PRO A 330 -10.82 24.50 12.50
C PRO A 330 -11.26 23.16 11.90
N VAL A 331 -11.85 23.16 10.69
CA VAL A 331 -12.32 21.94 10.02
C VAL A 331 -11.12 21.21 9.42
N PHE A 332 -10.87 20.04 9.99
CA PHE A 332 -9.65 19.29 9.82
C PHE A 332 -9.91 18.05 8.95
N ILE A 333 -9.30 18.01 7.78
CA ILE A 333 -9.43 16.90 6.83
C ILE A 333 -8.01 16.44 6.46
N PRO A 334 -7.59 15.22 6.87
CA PRO A 334 -6.23 14.75 6.65
C PRO A 334 -5.86 14.64 5.16
N PHE A 335 -4.60 14.92 4.77
CA PHE A 335 -4.07 14.97 3.38
C PHE A 335 -4.65 16.04 2.44
N THR A 336 -5.40 16.99 2.97
CA THR A 336 -6.17 17.92 2.12
C THR A 336 -5.86 19.39 2.34
N GLY A 337 -4.85 19.69 3.17
CA GLY A 337 -4.40 21.05 3.42
C GLY A 337 -5.54 21.94 3.90
N ALA A 338 -5.86 21.85 5.20
CA ALA A 338 -6.58 22.93 5.88
C ALA A 338 -5.78 24.25 5.74
N THR A 339 -4.47 24.12 5.54
CA THR A 339 -3.46 25.15 5.28
C THR A 339 -3.57 25.93 3.97
N GLU A 340 -4.26 25.45 2.92
CA GLU A 340 -4.38 26.20 1.65
C GLU A 340 -5.13 27.55 1.81
N HIS A 341 -5.93 27.69 2.86
CA HIS A 341 -6.72 28.90 3.14
C HIS A 341 -6.05 29.85 4.15
N ALA A 342 -5.02 29.37 4.85
CA ALA A 342 -4.30 30.16 5.83
C ALA A 342 -3.39 31.16 5.09
N ARG A 343 -3.78 32.44 5.12
CA ARG A 343 -3.09 33.52 4.40
C ARG A 343 -2.21 34.32 5.33
N LYS A 344 -0.94 34.43 4.94
CA LYS A 344 -0.01 35.47 5.38
C LYS A 344 0.86 35.86 4.18
N LEU A 345 0.35 36.79 3.37
CA LEU A 345 0.96 37.22 2.11
C LEU A 345 2.42 37.69 2.27
N HIS A 346 2.76 38.23 3.44
CA HIS A 346 4.11 38.73 3.76
C HIS A 346 4.89 37.87 4.76
N ALA A 347 4.59 36.58 4.87
CA ALA A 347 5.34 35.71 5.77
C ALA A 347 6.83 35.66 5.35
N PRO A 348 7.78 35.96 6.25
CA PRO A 348 9.20 35.76 5.95
C PRO A 348 9.49 34.28 5.68
N ALA A 349 10.46 34.00 4.80
CA ALA A 349 10.73 32.65 4.33
C ALA A 349 11.02 31.64 5.46
N TRP A 350 11.65 32.07 6.55
CA TRP A 350 11.90 31.20 7.71
C TRP A 350 10.61 30.78 8.43
N GLN A 351 9.59 31.64 8.51
CA GLN A 351 8.28 31.27 9.08
C GLN A 351 7.58 30.26 8.17
N GLN A 352 7.64 30.48 6.86
CA GLN A 352 7.09 29.55 5.88
C GLN A 352 7.78 28.18 5.97
N LEU A 353 9.10 28.16 6.14
CA LEU A 353 9.88 26.94 6.29
C LEU A 353 9.48 26.16 7.56
N ILE A 354 9.33 26.83 8.71
CA ILE A 354 8.88 26.21 9.96
C ILE A 354 7.46 25.64 9.79
N VAL A 355 6.56 26.39 9.17
CA VAL A 355 5.20 25.91 8.88
C VAL A 355 5.25 24.67 7.99
N LEU A 356 6.02 24.69 6.89
CA LEU A 356 6.10 23.58 5.93
C LEU A 356 6.76 22.33 6.51
N LEU A 357 7.76 22.48 7.39
CA LEU A 357 8.42 21.34 8.02
C LEU A 357 7.76 20.88 9.32
N GLY A 358 6.92 21.73 9.92
CA GLY A 358 6.20 21.45 11.16
C GLY A 358 5.23 20.28 11.06
N GLY A 359 4.72 19.96 9.86
CA GLY A 359 3.95 18.75 9.62
C GLY A 359 4.82 17.48 9.55
N PRO A 360 5.74 17.37 8.59
CA PRO A 360 6.50 16.13 8.38
C PRO A 360 7.51 15.81 9.49
N LEU A 361 8.25 16.79 10.01
CA LEU A 361 9.38 16.50 10.91
C LEU A 361 8.96 15.85 12.24
N PRO A 362 7.95 16.33 12.98
CA PRO A 362 7.61 15.73 14.27
C PRO A 362 7.16 14.28 14.14
N GLY A 363 6.33 13.99 13.14
CA GLY A 363 5.86 12.62 12.88
C GLY A 363 6.98 11.70 12.40
N LEU A 364 7.94 12.22 11.63
CA LEU A 364 9.11 11.47 11.21
C LEU A 364 10.03 11.13 12.40
N ILE A 365 10.35 12.13 13.23
CA ILE A 365 11.22 11.95 14.41
C ILE A 365 10.56 11.00 15.40
N ALA A 366 9.27 11.17 15.70
CA ALA A 366 8.53 10.28 16.58
C ALA A 366 8.50 8.84 16.04
N GLY A 367 8.19 8.66 14.74
CA GLY A 367 8.21 7.34 14.11
C GLY A 367 9.58 6.67 14.16
N LEU A 368 10.65 7.40 13.83
CA LEU A 368 12.02 6.89 13.90
C LEU A 368 12.45 6.56 15.33
N ALA A 369 12.09 7.41 16.30
CA ALA A 369 12.38 7.18 17.72
C ALA A 369 11.62 5.96 18.25
N THR A 370 10.37 5.75 17.84
CA THR A 370 9.58 4.56 18.21
C THR A 370 10.12 3.29 17.54
N LEU A 371 10.58 3.36 16.29
CA LEU A 371 11.25 2.23 15.63
C LEU A 371 12.58 1.92 16.33
N ALA A 372 13.36 2.93 16.70
CA ALA A 372 14.59 2.75 17.50
C ALA A 372 14.28 2.19 18.89
N TYR A 373 13.22 2.66 19.56
CA TYR A 373 12.77 2.13 20.83
C TYR A 373 12.36 0.66 20.72
N GLY A 374 11.59 0.29 19.69
CA GLY A 374 11.28 -1.10 19.38
C GLY A 374 12.54 -1.91 19.15
N TYR A 375 13.51 -1.36 18.42
CA TYR A 375 14.82 -2.00 18.27
C TYR A 375 15.49 -2.27 19.64
N PHE A 376 15.45 -1.35 20.60
CA PHE A 376 16.04 -1.57 21.93
C PHE A 376 15.14 -2.35 22.92
N SER A 377 13.84 -2.45 22.67
CA SER A 377 12.85 -3.01 23.59
C SER A 377 12.03 -4.12 22.92
N PRO A 378 12.43 -5.40 23.08
CA PRO A 378 11.81 -6.54 22.40
C PRO A 378 10.31 -6.72 22.68
N ASP A 379 9.81 -6.21 23.80
CA ASP A 379 8.41 -6.36 24.24
C ASP A 379 7.48 -5.26 23.72
N ALA A 380 7.97 -4.40 22.83
CA ALA A 380 7.16 -3.38 22.19
C ALA A 380 6.00 -4.01 21.39
N PRO A 381 4.76 -3.53 21.56
CA PRO A 381 3.61 -4.10 20.88
C PRO A 381 3.69 -3.88 19.35
N LEU A 382 3.40 -4.93 18.57
CA LEU A 382 3.54 -4.92 17.11
C LEU A 382 2.75 -3.81 16.41
N TRP A 383 1.55 -3.49 16.90
CA TRP A 383 0.73 -2.42 16.33
C TRP A 383 1.40 -1.03 16.44
N LEU A 384 2.22 -0.82 17.47
CA LEU A 384 2.96 0.43 17.67
C LEU A 384 4.12 0.54 16.67
N ILE A 385 4.78 -0.58 16.36
CA ILE A 385 5.82 -0.65 15.33
C ILE A 385 5.22 -0.42 13.94
N ASP A 386 4.06 -1.02 13.66
CA ASP A 386 3.31 -0.79 12.42
C ASP A 386 2.91 0.70 12.30
N ALA A 387 2.40 1.31 13.37
CA ALA A 387 2.08 2.73 13.39
C ALA A 387 3.31 3.63 13.19
N ALA A 388 4.46 3.27 13.79
CA ALA A 388 5.72 3.99 13.63
C ALA A 388 6.25 3.91 12.19
N GLY A 389 6.19 2.72 11.57
CA GLY A 389 6.51 2.52 10.16
C GLY A 389 5.61 3.33 9.23
N MET A 390 4.29 3.33 9.49
CA MET A 390 3.32 4.17 8.76
C MET A 390 3.61 5.67 8.95
N ALA A 391 4.00 6.10 10.15
CA ALA A 391 4.36 7.48 10.45
C ALA A 391 5.60 7.91 9.65
N VAL A 392 6.65 7.08 9.65
CA VAL A 392 7.85 7.35 8.84
C VAL A 392 7.49 7.42 7.35
N ALA A 393 6.73 6.45 6.83
CA ALA A 393 6.34 6.43 5.43
C ALA A 393 5.51 7.66 5.02
N LEU A 394 4.49 8.01 5.81
CA LEU A 394 3.62 9.17 5.57
C LEU A 394 4.43 10.47 5.53
N ASN A 395 5.28 10.69 6.53
CA ASN A 395 6.04 11.93 6.63
C ASN A 395 7.19 12.00 5.62
N ALA A 396 7.84 10.88 5.30
CA ALA A 396 8.86 10.82 4.25
C ALA A 396 8.27 11.09 2.86
N LEU A 397 7.07 10.58 2.57
CA LEU A 397 6.35 10.90 1.33
C LEU A 397 6.07 12.41 1.22
N HIS A 398 5.66 13.05 2.32
CA HIS A 398 5.46 14.51 2.34
C HIS A 398 6.76 15.31 2.22
N LEU A 399 7.93 14.74 2.54
CA LEU A 399 9.23 15.38 2.31
C LEU A 399 9.76 15.20 0.88
N LEU A 400 9.09 14.42 0.03
CA LEU A 400 9.49 14.30 -1.36
C LEU A 400 9.49 15.68 -2.04
N PRO A 401 10.49 15.98 -2.89
CA PRO A 401 10.64 17.29 -3.52
C PRO A 401 9.70 17.44 -4.72
N VAL A 402 8.41 17.17 -4.54
CA VAL A 402 7.40 17.09 -5.61
C VAL A 402 6.16 17.84 -5.16
N LEU A 403 5.59 18.69 -6.02
CA LEU A 403 4.31 19.34 -5.72
C LEU A 403 3.15 18.37 -5.95
N PRO A 404 2.16 18.28 -5.05
CA PRO A 404 1.83 19.23 -3.98
C PRO A 404 2.41 18.92 -2.58
N MET A 405 3.36 17.99 -2.44
CA MET A 405 3.96 17.62 -1.15
C MET A 405 4.75 18.78 -0.52
N ASP A 406 4.92 18.76 0.81
CA ASP A 406 5.54 19.87 1.54
C ASP A 406 7.03 20.02 1.25
N GLY A 407 7.76 18.93 1.03
CA GLY A 407 9.14 18.95 0.54
C GLY A 407 9.26 19.69 -0.80
N GLY A 408 8.31 19.48 -1.71
CA GLY A 408 8.22 20.24 -2.97
C GLY A 408 7.99 21.74 -2.75
N LYS A 409 7.15 22.11 -1.77
CA LYS A 409 6.94 23.52 -1.38
C LYS A 409 8.19 24.14 -0.73
N VAL A 410 8.95 23.36 0.04
CA VAL A 410 10.23 23.78 0.63
C VAL A 410 11.26 24.04 -0.48
N VAL A 411 11.44 23.11 -1.42
CA VAL A 411 12.36 23.32 -2.55
C VAL A 411 11.92 24.50 -3.41
N ASP A 412 10.62 24.70 -3.62
CA ASP A 412 10.11 25.87 -4.31
C ASP A 412 10.46 27.18 -3.60
N LEU A 413 10.26 27.23 -2.29
CA LEU A 413 10.56 28.40 -1.46
C LEU A 413 12.06 28.76 -1.48
N LEU A 414 12.93 27.75 -1.45
CA LEU A 414 14.37 27.94 -1.30
C LEU A 414 15.12 28.11 -2.64
N VAL A 415 14.70 27.42 -3.70
CA VAL A 415 15.44 27.29 -4.97
C VAL A 415 14.66 27.85 -6.16
N PHE A 416 13.50 27.26 -6.49
CA PHE A 416 12.78 27.59 -7.74
C PHE A 416 12.21 28.99 -7.76
N ARG A 417 12.04 29.60 -6.59
CA ARG A 417 11.69 30.99 -6.46
C ARG A 417 12.62 31.92 -7.24
N ASP A 418 13.95 31.72 -7.19
CA ASP A 418 14.92 32.59 -7.86
C ASP A 418 15.20 32.09 -9.29
N LEU A 419 15.12 30.78 -9.50
CA LEU A 419 15.40 30.10 -10.76
C LEU A 419 14.17 29.29 -11.24
N PRO A 420 13.08 29.95 -11.68
CA PRO A 420 11.82 29.28 -12.03
C PRO A 420 11.97 28.32 -13.23
N LEU A 421 13.02 28.51 -14.05
CA LEU A 421 13.35 27.63 -15.17
C LEU A 421 13.90 26.26 -14.74
N LEU A 422 14.48 26.15 -13.54
CA LEU A 422 14.97 24.89 -13.01
C LEU A 422 13.85 23.97 -12.53
N ARG A 423 12.66 24.52 -12.27
CA ARG A 423 11.50 23.79 -11.74
C ARG A 423 11.05 22.64 -12.65
N PRO A 424 10.71 22.86 -13.95
CA PRO A 424 10.31 21.76 -14.83
C PRO A 424 11.48 20.78 -15.07
N PHE A 425 12.72 21.25 -15.15
CA PHE A 425 13.90 20.39 -15.31
C PHE A 425 14.06 19.44 -14.11
N PHE A 426 13.93 19.96 -12.90
CA PHE A 426 13.98 19.16 -11.68
C PHE A 426 12.82 18.15 -11.61
N THR A 427 11.59 18.56 -11.93
CA THR A 427 10.44 17.65 -11.94
C THR A 427 10.62 16.52 -12.96
N VAL A 428 11.14 16.80 -14.17
CA VAL A 428 11.43 15.78 -15.19
C VAL A 428 12.51 14.81 -14.72
N THR A 429 13.64 15.33 -14.23
CA THR A 429 14.76 14.50 -13.75
C THR A 429 14.34 13.63 -12.55
N ALA A 430 13.61 14.18 -11.58
CA ALA A 430 13.07 13.43 -10.44
C ALA A 430 12.08 12.34 -10.88
N SER A 431 11.21 12.63 -11.86
CA SER A 431 10.25 11.66 -12.39
C SER A 431 10.95 10.51 -13.12
N LEU A 432 11.98 10.81 -13.92
CA LEU A 432 12.78 9.80 -14.61
C LEU A 432 13.56 8.93 -13.62
N SER A 433 14.19 9.53 -12.60
CA SER A 433 14.88 8.78 -11.54
C SER A 433 13.92 7.89 -10.75
N ALA A 434 12.73 8.39 -10.40
CA ALA A 434 11.71 7.58 -9.73
C ALA A 434 11.20 6.44 -10.62
N PHE A 435 11.06 6.68 -11.93
CA PHE A 435 10.67 5.65 -12.90
C PHE A 435 11.77 4.59 -13.07
N ALA A 436 13.03 5.00 -13.17
CA ALA A 436 14.17 4.09 -13.23
C ALA A 436 14.24 3.23 -11.95
N ALA A 437 14.09 3.84 -10.78
CA ALA A 437 13.99 3.12 -9.51
C ALA A 437 12.78 2.16 -9.50
N ALA A 438 11.63 2.55 -10.06
CA ALA A 438 10.46 1.67 -10.17
C ALA A 438 10.70 0.44 -11.06
N VAL A 439 11.50 0.59 -12.12
CA VAL A 439 11.88 -0.52 -13.01
C VAL A 439 12.86 -1.45 -12.29
N VAL A 440 13.93 -0.89 -11.72
CA VAL A 440 14.96 -1.66 -10.98
C VAL A 440 14.33 -2.44 -9.83
N LEU A 441 13.45 -1.79 -9.07
CA LEU A 441 12.81 -2.39 -7.90
C LEU A 441 11.52 -3.17 -8.25
N LYS A 442 11.17 -3.29 -9.54
CA LYS A 442 9.95 -3.96 -10.04
C LYS A 442 8.63 -3.51 -9.37
N SER A 443 8.57 -2.28 -8.83
CA SER A 443 7.39 -1.76 -8.13
C SER A 443 6.36 -1.15 -9.08
N ARG A 444 5.12 -1.64 -9.01
CA ARG A 444 3.98 -1.04 -9.74
C ARG A 444 3.59 0.32 -9.13
N VAL A 445 3.66 0.42 -7.80
CA VAL A 445 3.28 1.61 -7.04
C VAL A 445 4.20 2.79 -7.38
N LEU A 446 5.51 2.59 -7.31
CA LEU A 446 6.49 3.64 -7.62
C LEU A 446 6.38 4.10 -9.08
N ARG A 447 5.98 3.20 -9.99
CA ARG A 447 5.73 3.51 -11.40
C ARG A 447 4.54 4.46 -11.57
N TYR A 448 3.44 4.23 -10.85
CA TYR A 448 2.29 5.15 -10.86
C TYR A 448 2.62 6.50 -10.24
N ILE A 449 3.41 6.53 -9.16
CA ILE A 449 3.90 7.78 -8.57
C ILE A 449 4.74 8.55 -9.59
N ALA A 450 5.71 7.91 -10.24
CA ALA A 450 6.55 8.54 -11.26
C ALA A 450 5.72 9.08 -12.46
N MET A 451 4.69 8.35 -12.89
CA MET A 451 3.77 8.80 -13.95
C MET A 451 2.97 10.04 -13.52
N ALA A 452 2.46 10.05 -12.29
CA ALA A 452 1.75 11.19 -11.72
C ALA A 452 2.65 12.43 -11.60
N MET A 453 3.91 12.25 -11.20
CA MET A 453 4.93 13.31 -11.14
C MET A 453 5.16 13.95 -12.51
N PHE A 454 5.23 13.14 -13.58
CA PHE A 454 5.42 13.63 -14.94
C PHE A 454 4.27 14.55 -15.40
N GLY A 455 3.03 14.26 -15.00
CA GLY A 455 1.88 15.14 -15.25
C GLY A 455 2.02 16.53 -14.62
N GLY A 456 2.79 16.67 -13.54
CA GLY A 456 3.08 17.94 -12.86
C GLY A 456 3.89 18.92 -13.71
N VAL A 457 4.65 18.45 -14.70
CA VAL A 457 5.47 19.29 -15.59
C VAL A 457 4.63 20.29 -16.37
N ILE A 458 3.42 19.89 -16.82
CA ILE A 458 2.48 20.77 -17.53
C ILE A 458 2.12 21.98 -16.65
N TRP A 459 1.96 21.76 -15.35
CA TRP A 459 1.63 22.80 -14.40
C TRP A 459 2.82 23.71 -14.08
N ASP A 460 4.04 23.14 -13.97
CA ASP A 460 5.27 23.91 -13.79
C ASP A 460 5.53 24.87 -14.96
N VAL A 461 5.36 24.40 -16.21
CA VAL A 461 5.53 25.23 -17.42
C VAL A 461 4.54 26.40 -17.44
N ARG A 462 3.28 26.17 -17.06
CA ARG A 462 2.26 27.24 -16.99
C ARG A 462 2.60 28.29 -15.92
N THR A 463 3.19 27.86 -14.81
CA THR A 463 3.53 28.74 -13.68
C THR A 463 4.67 29.72 -14.05
N ILE A 464 5.63 29.29 -14.89
CA ILE A 464 6.74 30.15 -15.37
C ILE A 464 6.22 31.40 -16.08
N GLN A 465 5.13 31.29 -16.85
CA GLN A 465 4.56 32.44 -17.57
C GLN A 465 4.07 33.52 -16.60
N VAL A 466 3.45 33.12 -15.49
CA VAL A 466 2.96 34.04 -14.45
C VAL A 466 4.13 34.70 -13.72
N VAL A 467 5.16 33.93 -13.34
CA VAL A 467 6.35 34.45 -12.63
C VAL A 467 7.14 35.43 -13.49
N ARG A 468 7.32 35.14 -14.78
CA ARG A 468 7.98 36.07 -15.72
C ARG A 468 7.21 37.38 -15.87
N GLY A 469 5.87 37.34 -15.85
CA GLY A 469 5.03 38.52 -15.86
C GLY A 469 5.20 39.37 -14.60
N ALA A 470 5.16 38.74 -13.42
CA ALA A 470 5.32 39.44 -12.13
C ALA A 470 6.72 40.09 -11.98
N ARG A 471 7.78 39.43 -12.44
CA ARG A 471 9.16 39.95 -12.36
C ARG A 471 9.45 41.17 -13.25
N ARG A 472 8.59 41.48 -14.22
CA ARG A 472 8.71 42.70 -15.02
C ARG A 472 8.27 43.95 -14.25
N LEU A 473 7.59 43.79 -13.11
CA LEU A 473 7.12 44.90 -12.29
C LEU A 473 8.26 45.38 -11.37
N PRO A 474 8.73 46.63 -11.51
CA PRO A 474 9.91 47.13 -10.79
C PRO A 474 9.71 47.26 -9.27
N TRP A 475 8.47 47.44 -8.82
CA TRP A 475 8.09 47.56 -7.40
C TRP A 475 7.77 46.20 -6.73
N ALA A 476 7.97 45.08 -7.44
CA ALA A 476 7.68 43.76 -6.92
C ALA A 476 8.60 43.43 -5.72
N GLY A 477 7.99 43.08 -4.58
CA GLY A 477 8.67 42.80 -3.31
C GLY A 477 8.87 44.00 -2.38
N GLU A 478 8.54 45.22 -2.80
CA GLU A 478 8.66 46.44 -1.96
C GLU A 478 7.38 46.76 -1.16
N VAL A 479 6.21 46.36 -1.67
CA VAL A 479 4.91 46.74 -1.10
C VAL A 479 4.46 45.77 0.01
N ASN A 480 4.30 46.30 1.23
CA ASN A 480 3.90 45.52 2.41
C ASN A 480 2.37 45.48 2.68
N ASP A 481 1.55 46.15 1.88
CA ASP A 481 0.08 46.13 2.02
C ASP A 481 -0.58 45.45 0.81
N GLU A 482 -1.48 44.50 1.08
CA GLU A 482 -2.26 43.77 0.07
C GLU A 482 -3.14 44.73 -0.74
N ALA A 483 -3.80 45.69 -0.07
CA ALA A 483 -4.70 46.62 -0.74
C ALA A 483 -3.93 47.53 -1.70
N GLU A 484 -2.75 47.99 -1.29
CA GLU A 484 -1.86 48.80 -2.11
C GLU A 484 -1.28 48.02 -3.29
N ALA A 485 -0.83 46.78 -3.07
CA ALA A 485 -0.32 45.92 -4.14
C ALA A 485 -1.41 45.66 -5.20
N LEU A 486 -2.64 45.34 -4.78
CA LEU A 486 -3.75 45.15 -5.70
C LEU A 486 -4.09 46.44 -6.46
N ARG A 487 -4.15 47.60 -5.80
CA ARG A 487 -4.36 48.90 -6.47
C ARG A 487 -3.34 49.15 -7.57
N ARG A 488 -2.05 48.89 -7.31
CA ARG A 488 -0.97 49.04 -8.30
C ARG A 488 -1.12 48.06 -9.47
N ILE A 489 -1.49 46.81 -9.21
CA ILE A 489 -1.77 45.81 -10.27
C ILE A 489 -2.91 46.29 -11.17
N PHE A 490 -4.04 46.67 -10.59
CA PHE A 490 -5.22 47.12 -11.35
C PHE A 490 -4.97 48.44 -12.08
N ARG A 491 -4.24 49.39 -11.47
CA ARG A 491 -3.84 50.63 -12.12
C ARG A 491 -2.94 50.35 -13.33
N GLY A 492 -1.91 49.53 -13.19
CA GLY A 492 -1.03 49.17 -14.30
C GLY A 492 -1.75 48.45 -15.45
N LEU A 493 -2.66 47.52 -15.14
CA LEU A 493 -3.49 46.86 -16.15
C LEU A 493 -4.38 47.84 -16.93
N ARG A 494 -4.85 48.91 -16.28
CA ARG A 494 -5.68 49.95 -16.91
C ARG A 494 -4.84 50.91 -17.74
N GLU A 495 -3.67 51.32 -17.24
CA GLU A 495 -2.72 52.21 -17.93
C GLU A 495 -2.13 51.57 -19.20
N GLU A 496 -1.86 50.26 -19.20
CA GLU A 496 -1.40 49.51 -20.38
C GLU A 496 -2.53 49.19 -21.39
N GLY A 497 -3.75 49.70 -21.19
CA GLY A 497 -4.89 49.41 -22.05
C GLY A 497 -5.39 47.95 -21.98
N GLN A 498 -4.94 47.18 -20.99
CA GLN A 498 -5.33 45.78 -20.81
C GLN A 498 -6.62 45.60 -19.99
N GLY A 499 -7.45 46.64 -19.85
CA GLY A 499 -8.72 46.56 -19.10
C GLY A 499 -9.67 45.44 -19.57
N ALA A 500 -9.55 44.98 -20.82
CA ALA A 500 -10.29 43.82 -21.34
C ALA A 500 -9.95 42.48 -20.64
N PHE A 501 -8.77 42.37 -20.03
CA PHE A 501 -8.35 41.20 -19.24
C PHE A 501 -9.28 40.96 -18.04
N ILE A 502 -9.80 42.03 -17.43
CA ILE A 502 -10.62 42.02 -16.21
C ILE A 502 -12.02 41.42 -16.44
N GLY A 503 -12.39 41.09 -17.69
CA GLY A 503 -13.58 40.30 -18.02
C GLY A 503 -13.30 38.87 -18.48
N SER A 504 -12.03 38.43 -18.57
CA SER A 504 -11.67 37.11 -19.11
C SER A 504 -11.98 35.96 -18.15
N ASP A 505 -12.21 34.75 -18.65
CA ASP A 505 -12.49 33.60 -17.78
C ASP A 505 -11.35 33.40 -16.78
N SER A 506 -11.70 33.23 -15.50
CA SER A 506 -10.77 33.03 -14.38
C SER A 506 -9.74 34.15 -14.12
N TRP A 507 -9.99 35.39 -14.60
CA TRP A 507 -9.09 36.53 -14.39
C TRP A 507 -8.69 36.72 -12.92
N HIS A 508 -9.62 36.54 -11.99
CA HIS A 508 -9.38 36.63 -10.54
C HIS A 508 -8.27 35.67 -10.06
N ARG A 509 -8.19 34.44 -10.59
CA ARG A 509 -7.14 33.46 -10.22
C ARG A 509 -5.77 33.88 -10.73
N LYS A 510 -5.72 34.50 -11.91
CA LYS A 510 -4.49 35.01 -12.50
C LYS A 510 -3.97 36.22 -11.72
N ILE A 511 -4.85 37.14 -11.34
CA ILE A 511 -4.50 38.28 -10.49
C ILE A 511 -4.05 37.79 -9.11
N GLU A 512 -4.71 36.79 -8.54
CA GLU A 512 -4.27 36.20 -7.29
C GLU A 512 -2.88 35.55 -7.39
N ALA A 513 -2.61 34.77 -8.44
CA ALA A 513 -1.30 34.18 -8.65
C ALA A 513 -0.22 35.26 -8.81
N LEU A 514 -0.54 36.37 -9.49
CA LEU A 514 0.35 37.52 -9.64
C LEU A 514 0.57 38.26 -8.31
N LEU A 515 -0.50 38.49 -7.53
CA LEU A 515 -0.44 39.11 -6.21
C LEU A 515 0.46 38.32 -5.25
N MET A 516 0.27 37.00 -5.19
CA MET A 516 1.07 36.11 -4.35
C MET A 516 2.56 36.17 -4.73
N GLU A 517 2.88 36.29 -6.02
CA GLU A 517 4.27 36.36 -6.48
C GLU A 517 4.90 37.73 -6.25
N VAL A 518 4.14 38.81 -6.47
CA VAL A 518 4.57 40.20 -6.25
C VAL A 518 4.84 40.51 -4.78
N MET A 519 4.04 39.94 -3.87
CA MET A 519 4.16 40.18 -2.43
C MET A 519 5.14 39.22 -1.73
N ARG A 520 5.64 38.21 -2.44
CA ARG A 520 6.55 37.20 -1.89
C ARG A 520 7.88 37.84 -1.49
N LYS A 521 8.40 37.63 -0.26
CA LYS A 521 9.71 38.14 0.22
C LYS A 521 10.88 37.18 -0.02
N ARG A 522 12.02 37.63 -0.56
CA ARG A 522 13.17 36.74 -0.91
C ARG A 522 13.75 36.05 0.34
N PRO A 523 14.08 34.75 0.28
CA PRO A 523 14.73 34.06 1.39
C PRO A 523 16.17 34.58 1.58
N ALA A 524 16.59 34.72 2.83
CA ALA A 524 17.98 35.03 3.16
C ALA A 524 18.89 33.83 2.83
N VAL A 525 20.17 34.08 2.53
CA VAL A 525 21.13 33.01 2.20
C VAL A 525 21.21 31.96 3.32
N ALA A 526 21.25 32.40 4.59
CA ALA A 526 21.24 31.51 5.75
C ALA A 526 20.00 30.58 5.79
N THR A 527 18.82 31.10 5.43
CA THR A 527 17.59 30.29 5.39
C THR A 527 17.61 29.23 4.29
N ARG A 528 18.34 29.48 3.19
CA ARG A 528 18.52 28.49 2.12
C ARG A 528 19.38 27.31 2.57
N PHE A 529 20.54 27.59 3.17
CA PHE A 529 21.42 26.53 3.66
C PHE A 529 20.81 25.76 4.83
N ALA A 530 20.23 26.45 5.81
CA ALA A 530 19.59 25.80 6.94
C ALA A 530 18.38 24.94 6.52
N GLY A 531 17.49 25.48 5.67
CA GLY A 531 16.32 24.74 5.19
C GLY A 531 16.66 23.60 4.25
N GLY A 532 17.61 23.80 3.33
CA GLY A 532 18.08 22.76 2.42
C GLY A 532 18.80 21.63 3.16
N GLY A 533 19.68 21.97 4.11
CA GLY A 533 20.36 20.99 4.96
C GLY A 533 19.38 20.19 5.81
N LEU A 534 18.39 20.85 6.42
CA LEU A 534 17.36 20.17 7.22
C LEU A 534 16.50 19.22 6.39
N LEU A 535 16.14 19.59 5.16
CA LEU A 535 15.41 18.72 4.23
C LEU A 535 16.24 17.49 3.82
N LEU A 536 17.53 17.68 3.53
CA LEU A 536 18.44 16.58 3.18
C LEU A 536 18.64 15.61 4.35
N VAL A 537 18.88 16.12 5.55
CA VAL A 537 19.03 15.30 6.76
C VAL A 537 17.74 14.53 7.04
N ALA A 538 16.58 15.21 7.00
CA ALA A 538 15.29 14.56 7.21
C ALA A 538 14.96 13.51 6.14
N GLY A 539 15.33 13.75 4.88
CA GLY A 539 15.18 12.77 3.80
C GLY A 539 16.13 11.57 3.91
N ALA A 540 17.34 11.77 4.43
CA ALA A 540 18.34 10.71 4.58
C ALA A 540 18.18 9.88 5.86
N MET A 541 17.61 10.47 6.93
CA MET A 541 17.43 9.84 8.25
C MET A 541 16.74 8.46 8.20
N PRO A 542 15.63 8.25 7.47
CA PRO A 542 15.00 6.93 7.37
C PRO A 542 15.91 5.88 6.72
N ALA A 543 16.69 6.27 5.70
CA ALA A 543 17.63 5.38 5.04
C ALA A 543 18.83 5.06 5.95
N LEU A 544 19.35 6.05 6.66
CA LEU A 544 20.45 5.87 7.62
C LEU A 544 20.05 5.00 8.81
N LEU A 545 18.83 5.17 9.34
CA LEU A 545 18.31 4.34 10.42
C LEU A 545 18.00 2.92 9.94
N LEU A 546 17.50 2.76 8.71
CA LEU A 546 17.32 1.45 8.07
C LEU A 546 18.66 0.73 7.91
N VAL A 547 19.67 1.42 7.39
CA VAL A 547 21.04 0.90 7.27
C VAL A 547 21.62 0.61 8.66
N GLY A 548 21.44 1.48 9.65
CA GLY A 548 21.93 1.28 11.01
C GLY A 548 21.27 0.11 11.74
N VAL A 549 19.97 -0.11 11.55
CA VAL A 549 19.22 -1.24 12.11
C VAL A 549 19.55 -2.56 11.40
N LEU A 550 19.79 -2.53 10.09
CA LEU A 550 20.14 -3.71 9.29
C LEU A 550 21.63 -4.11 9.38
N LEU A 551 22.54 -3.14 9.27
CA LEU A 551 23.99 -3.37 9.33
C LEU A 551 24.58 -3.27 10.73
N GLY A 552 23.92 -2.62 11.70
CA GLY A 552 24.43 -2.49 13.07
C GLY A 552 24.76 -3.83 13.74
N PRO A 553 23.86 -4.84 13.68
CA PRO A 553 24.15 -6.19 14.17
C PRO A 553 25.27 -6.89 13.38
N VAL A 554 25.30 -6.72 12.06
CA VAL A 554 26.28 -7.36 11.17
C VAL A 554 27.68 -6.79 11.38
N LEU A 555 27.82 -5.47 11.52
CA LEU A 555 29.09 -4.79 11.75
C LEU A 555 29.58 -4.91 13.20
N GLY A 556 28.68 -4.97 14.17
CA GLY A 556 29.02 -5.12 15.59
C GLY A 556 29.56 -6.50 15.97
N ASP A 557 29.13 -7.56 15.26
CA ASP A 557 29.49 -8.95 15.57
C ASP A 557 30.27 -9.68 14.45
N ALA A 558 30.65 -8.98 13.38
CA ALA A 558 31.43 -9.55 12.25
C ALA A 558 32.67 -10.32 12.69
N GLY A 559 33.49 -9.78 13.61
CA GLY A 559 34.70 -10.44 14.09
C GLY A 559 34.45 -11.71 14.93
N ARG A 560 33.21 -11.92 15.39
CA ARG A 560 32.81 -13.13 16.16
C ARG A 560 32.22 -14.19 15.24
N MET A 561 31.43 -13.80 14.24
CA MET A 561 30.97 -14.70 13.17
C MET A 561 32.16 -15.29 12.39
N VAL A 562 33.23 -14.50 12.22
CA VAL A 562 34.50 -14.96 11.61
C VAL A 562 35.16 -16.06 12.45
N ARG A 563 35.15 -16.00 13.79
CA ARG A 563 35.75 -17.05 14.65
C ARG A 563 34.97 -18.36 14.67
N THR A 564 33.64 -18.29 14.74
CA THR A 564 32.79 -19.50 14.58
C THR A 564 32.97 -20.08 13.17
N ALA A 565 33.09 -19.20 12.16
CA ALA A 565 33.40 -19.63 10.81
C ALA A 565 34.77 -20.28 10.69
N GLU A 566 35.80 -19.75 11.35
CA GLU A 566 37.15 -20.31 11.42
C GLU A 566 37.12 -21.73 12.01
N HIS A 567 36.45 -21.94 13.14
CA HIS A 567 36.29 -23.28 13.73
C HIS A 567 35.54 -24.24 12.80
N VAL A 568 34.46 -23.80 12.15
CA VAL A 568 33.75 -24.62 11.15
C VAL A 568 34.66 -24.96 9.97
N THR A 569 35.46 -24.01 9.48
CA THR A 569 36.44 -24.29 8.41
C THR A 569 37.58 -25.20 8.84
N GLU A 570 38.06 -25.08 10.08
CA GLU A 570 39.07 -25.96 10.67
C GLU A 570 38.54 -27.41 10.74
N PHE A 571 37.31 -27.60 11.23
CA PHE A 571 36.66 -28.90 11.24
C PHE A 571 36.35 -29.42 9.82
N ARG A 572 35.93 -28.55 8.89
CA ARG A 572 35.69 -28.95 7.49
C ARG A 572 36.96 -29.42 6.78
N LYS A 573 38.14 -28.93 7.17
CA LYS A 573 39.43 -29.44 6.68
C LYS A 573 39.71 -30.88 7.11
N ALA A 574 39.13 -31.32 8.23
CA ALA A 574 39.25 -32.69 8.74
C ALA A 574 38.22 -33.66 8.13
N PHE A 575 37.18 -33.17 7.44
CA PHE A 575 36.22 -34.06 6.77
C PHE A 575 36.90 -34.83 5.63
N PRO A 576 36.64 -36.15 5.47
CA PRO A 576 37.21 -36.91 4.37
C PRO A 576 36.83 -36.28 3.03
N LYS A 577 37.81 -35.76 2.29
CA LYS A 577 37.56 -35.29 0.92
C LYS A 577 37.22 -36.49 0.05
N GLU A 578 36.10 -36.40 -0.67
CA GLU A 578 35.78 -37.39 -1.70
C GLU A 578 36.69 -37.10 -2.90
N ASN A 579 37.81 -37.81 -2.99
CA ASN A 579 38.80 -37.63 -4.06
C ASN A 579 38.50 -38.49 -5.30
N ARG A 580 37.42 -39.28 -5.25
CA ARG A 580 36.98 -40.12 -6.38
C ARG A 580 36.15 -39.26 -7.33
N ASN A 581 36.48 -39.33 -8.62
CA ASN A 581 35.70 -38.71 -9.69
C ASN A 581 34.89 -39.78 -10.42
N LEU A 582 33.71 -39.40 -10.89
CA LEU A 582 32.93 -40.26 -11.77
C LEU A 582 33.55 -40.31 -13.16
N LEU A 583 33.41 -41.46 -13.82
CA LEU A 583 33.63 -41.51 -15.26
C LEU A 583 32.59 -40.63 -15.96
N ARG A 584 32.96 -40.05 -17.10
CA ARG A 584 32.09 -39.12 -17.83
C ARG A 584 30.73 -39.73 -18.20
N GLU A 585 30.71 -41.04 -18.46
CA GLU A 585 29.48 -41.78 -18.77
C GLU A 585 28.57 -41.89 -17.53
N ASP A 586 29.14 -42.22 -16.37
CA ASP A 586 28.42 -42.29 -15.09
C ASP A 586 27.89 -40.92 -14.65
N GLU A 587 28.70 -39.86 -14.84
CA GLU A 587 28.30 -38.48 -14.57
C GLU A 587 27.08 -38.07 -15.40
N LEU A 588 27.11 -38.32 -16.72
CA LEU A 588 25.98 -38.03 -17.60
C LEU A 588 24.74 -38.87 -17.25
N ALA A 589 24.92 -40.13 -16.83
CA ALA A 589 23.83 -40.96 -16.37
C ALA A 589 23.17 -40.39 -15.10
N MET A 590 23.97 -39.88 -14.15
CA MET A 590 23.47 -39.24 -12.93
C MET A 590 22.73 -37.94 -13.21
N ILE A 591 23.26 -37.09 -14.10
CA ILE A 591 22.61 -35.83 -14.49
C ILE A 591 21.27 -36.10 -15.18
N ARG A 592 21.20 -37.09 -16.08
CA ARG A 592 19.94 -37.46 -16.76
C ARG A 592 18.89 -37.96 -15.78
N LEU A 593 19.28 -38.85 -14.86
CA LEU A 593 18.37 -39.38 -13.85
C LEU A 593 17.91 -38.28 -12.87
N ALA A 594 18.79 -37.34 -12.52
CA ALA A 594 18.44 -36.18 -11.70
C ALA A 594 17.43 -35.26 -12.42
N ALA A 595 17.65 -34.96 -13.70
CA ALA A 595 16.71 -34.16 -14.50
C ALA A 595 15.31 -34.81 -14.57
N GLU A 596 15.23 -36.13 -14.78
CA GLU A 596 13.95 -36.87 -14.75
C GLU A 596 13.28 -36.82 -13.37
N THR A 597 14.07 -36.79 -12.30
CA THR A 597 13.58 -36.65 -10.93
C THR A 597 13.03 -35.25 -10.66
N GLU A 598 13.54 -34.23 -11.35
CA GLU A 598 13.11 -32.82 -11.19
C GLU A 598 11.90 -32.47 -12.07
N THR A 599 11.69 -33.14 -13.20
CA THR A 599 10.62 -32.83 -14.17
C THR A 599 9.43 -33.80 -14.17
N GLY A 600 9.48 -34.90 -13.41
CA GLY A 600 8.37 -35.85 -13.32
C GLY A 600 7.93 -36.47 -14.67
N PRO A 601 6.82 -37.25 -14.69
CA PRO A 601 6.41 -38.05 -15.85
C PRO A 601 5.87 -37.25 -17.05
N GLU A 602 5.40 -36.02 -16.86
CA GLU A 602 4.86 -35.15 -17.92
C GLU A 602 5.83 -34.04 -18.36
N GLY A 603 7.07 -34.03 -17.84
CA GLY A 603 8.05 -32.97 -18.10
C GLY A 603 7.77 -31.66 -17.37
N LEU A 604 6.87 -31.66 -16.37
CA LEU A 604 6.54 -30.51 -15.53
C LEU A 604 7.43 -30.45 -14.27
N PRO A 605 8.04 -29.30 -13.95
CA PRO A 605 8.93 -29.19 -12.81
C PRO A 605 8.22 -29.49 -11.48
N ILE A 606 8.83 -30.33 -10.64
CA ILE A 606 8.32 -30.69 -9.31
C ILE A 606 8.67 -29.58 -8.32
N THR A 607 7.65 -28.89 -7.81
CA THR A 607 7.81 -27.74 -6.90
C THR A 607 8.08 -28.13 -5.44
N VAL A 608 8.01 -29.42 -5.10
CA VAL A 608 8.11 -29.97 -3.73
C VAL A 608 9.39 -30.78 -3.50
N LEU A 609 10.46 -30.51 -4.25
CA LEU A 609 11.75 -31.22 -4.10
C LEU A 609 12.36 -31.08 -2.68
N ASP A 610 12.01 -30.01 -1.96
CA ASP A 610 12.36 -29.77 -0.55
C ASP A 610 11.64 -30.72 0.43
N ARG A 611 10.60 -31.45 -0.02
CA ARG A 611 9.88 -32.46 0.75
C ARG A 611 10.07 -33.83 0.13
N PRO A 612 11.16 -34.54 0.46
CA PRO A 612 11.59 -35.72 -0.30
C PRO A 612 10.56 -36.84 -0.33
N ARG A 613 9.75 -36.98 0.72
CA ARG A 613 8.67 -37.97 0.79
C ARG A 613 7.50 -37.66 -0.14
N GLU A 614 7.06 -36.40 -0.21
CA GLU A 614 6.00 -35.97 -1.13
C GLU A 614 6.47 -36.06 -2.58
N ALA A 615 7.70 -35.64 -2.85
CA ALA A 615 8.32 -35.76 -4.18
C ALA A 615 8.50 -37.23 -4.60
N ALA A 616 8.91 -38.10 -3.68
CA ALA A 616 9.09 -39.53 -3.96
C ALA A 616 7.80 -40.20 -4.46
N GLU A 617 6.64 -39.92 -3.86
CA GLU A 617 5.36 -40.49 -4.30
C GLU A 617 5.03 -40.13 -5.76
N LEU A 618 5.38 -38.92 -6.21
CA LEU A 618 5.11 -38.46 -7.58
C LEU A 618 6.00 -39.15 -8.62
N VAL A 619 7.26 -39.41 -8.28
CA VAL A 619 8.25 -39.96 -9.23
C VAL A 619 8.46 -41.46 -9.10
N ARG A 620 7.95 -42.09 -8.04
CA ARG A 620 8.22 -43.48 -7.68
C ARG A 620 8.05 -44.48 -8.82
N TYR A 621 6.99 -44.36 -9.60
CA TYR A 621 6.73 -45.27 -10.74
C TYR A 621 7.53 -44.90 -12.00
N HIS A 622 7.93 -43.63 -12.13
CA HIS A 622 8.68 -43.13 -13.27
C HIS A 622 10.16 -43.53 -13.20
N ILE A 623 10.81 -43.32 -12.04
CA ILE A 623 12.26 -43.54 -11.89
C ILE A 623 12.61 -44.83 -11.12
N GLY A 624 11.64 -45.49 -10.47
CA GLY A 624 11.90 -46.61 -9.57
C GLY A 624 12.68 -47.76 -10.21
N GLY A 625 12.32 -48.17 -11.43
CA GLY A 625 13.03 -49.26 -12.13
C GLY A 625 14.50 -48.92 -12.43
N ARG A 626 14.82 -47.64 -12.69
CA ARG A 626 16.19 -47.19 -12.90
C ARG A 626 16.98 -47.15 -11.60
N LEU A 627 16.33 -46.77 -10.49
CA LEU A 627 16.93 -46.77 -9.16
C LEU A 627 17.29 -48.18 -8.67
N ASP A 628 16.62 -49.24 -9.15
CA ASP A 628 16.98 -50.62 -8.80
C ASP A 628 18.33 -51.05 -9.40
N GLN A 629 18.73 -50.45 -10.52
CA GLN A 629 20.00 -50.73 -11.22
C GLN A 629 21.08 -49.70 -10.92
N LEU A 630 20.77 -48.71 -10.05
CA LEU A 630 21.66 -47.61 -9.75
C LEU A 630 22.87 -48.07 -8.94
N ASN A 631 24.07 -47.62 -9.34
CA ASN A 631 25.24 -47.69 -8.47
C ASN A 631 25.16 -46.58 -7.41
N TRP A 632 24.81 -46.98 -6.19
CA TRP A 632 24.60 -46.05 -5.07
C TRP A 632 25.89 -45.41 -4.54
N GLU A 633 27.06 -46.01 -4.78
CA GLU A 633 28.35 -45.37 -4.50
C GLU A 633 28.57 -44.19 -5.47
N ASN A 634 28.26 -44.38 -6.76
CA ASN A 634 28.34 -43.31 -7.75
C ASN A 634 27.32 -42.19 -7.45
N ALA A 635 26.12 -42.55 -7.00
CA ALA A 635 25.11 -41.58 -6.58
C ALA A 635 25.55 -40.75 -5.35
N ASN A 636 26.21 -41.39 -4.38
CA ASN A 636 26.79 -40.69 -3.23
C ASN A 636 27.92 -39.74 -3.68
N ILE A 637 28.85 -40.20 -4.53
CA ILE A 637 29.91 -39.36 -5.11
C ILE A 637 29.30 -38.15 -5.84
N ALA A 638 28.31 -38.36 -6.71
CA ALA A 638 27.62 -37.29 -7.44
C ALA A 638 26.97 -36.26 -6.51
N SER A 639 26.38 -36.70 -5.40
CA SER A 639 25.77 -35.81 -4.42
C SER A 639 26.82 -35.01 -3.64
N ARG A 640 27.96 -35.62 -3.30
CA ARG A 640 29.06 -34.98 -2.56
C ARG A 640 29.83 -33.97 -3.41
N THR A 641 29.91 -34.19 -4.73
CA THR A 641 30.57 -33.28 -5.70
C THR A 641 29.62 -32.24 -6.32
N ASN A 642 28.35 -32.19 -5.88
CA ASN A 642 27.30 -31.31 -6.43
C ASN A 642 27.03 -31.51 -7.94
N ILE A 643 27.27 -32.70 -8.48
CA ILE A 643 26.87 -33.08 -9.86
C ILE A 643 25.34 -33.17 -9.95
N ILE A 644 24.70 -33.66 -8.89
CA ILE A 644 23.24 -33.70 -8.75
C ILE A 644 22.79 -32.76 -7.62
N GLY A 645 21.58 -32.22 -7.74
CA GLY A 645 21.00 -31.31 -6.75
C GLY A 645 20.96 -31.91 -5.34
N ALA A 646 21.12 -31.06 -4.32
CA ALA A 646 21.24 -31.53 -2.93
C ALA A 646 20.02 -32.32 -2.42
N GLN A 647 18.85 -32.10 -3.02
CA GLN A 647 17.58 -32.76 -2.66
C GLN A 647 17.29 -34.03 -3.45
N VAL A 648 18.05 -34.32 -4.52
CA VAL A 648 17.77 -35.44 -5.43
C VAL A 648 18.04 -36.80 -4.78
N LEU A 649 19.19 -36.96 -4.11
CA LEU A 649 19.55 -38.22 -3.44
C LEU A 649 18.58 -38.59 -2.30
N PRO A 650 18.13 -37.66 -1.42
CA PRO A 650 17.02 -37.88 -0.49
C PRO A 650 15.75 -38.45 -1.13
N VAL A 651 15.32 -37.88 -2.26
CA VAL A 651 14.13 -38.35 -3.00
C VAL A 651 14.33 -39.78 -3.48
N TRP A 652 15.52 -40.13 -3.99
CA TRP A 652 15.82 -41.49 -4.45
C TRP A 652 15.75 -42.53 -3.32
N VAL A 653 16.26 -42.19 -2.13
CA VAL A 653 16.16 -43.07 -0.95
C VAL A 653 14.69 -43.25 -0.54
N GLU A 654 13.90 -42.18 -0.52
CA GLU A 654 12.48 -42.24 -0.20
C GLU A 654 11.67 -43.08 -1.21
N VAL A 655 11.98 -42.99 -2.50
CA VAL A 655 11.35 -43.85 -3.53
C VAL A 655 11.58 -45.33 -3.23
N GLN A 656 12.79 -45.71 -2.81
CA GLN A 656 13.10 -47.10 -2.48
C GLN A 656 12.42 -47.55 -1.17
N CYS A 657 12.34 -46.68 -0.16
CA CYS A 657 11.54 -46.92 1.04
C CYS A 657 10.06 -47.17 0.71
N ALA A 658 9.43 -46.29 -0.08
CA ALA A 658 8.02 -46.42 -0.45
C ALA A 658 7.73 -47.70 -1.25
N ARG A 659 8.67 -48.14 -2.10
CA ARG A 659 8.56 -49.40 -2.84
C ARG A 659 8.70 -50.63 -1.95
N MET A 660 9.59 -50.60 -0.96
CA MET A 660 9.71 -51.65 0.05
C MET A 660 8.42 -51.78 0.88
N GLU A 661 7.90 -50.66 1.39
CA GLU A 661 6.66 -50.64 2.19
C GLU A 661 5.45 -51.13 1.39
N SER A 662 5.36 -50.77 0.12
CA SER A 662 4.30 -51.24 -0.77
C SER A 662 4.36 -52.74 -1.03
N ALA A 663 5.56 -53.33 -1.12
CA ALA A 663 5.70 -54.78 -1.23
C ALA A 663 5.25 -55.49 0.06
N ALA A 664 5.66 -54.95 1.22
CA ALA A 664 5.25 -55.46 2.53
C ALA A 664 3.73 -55.37 2.76
N ASN A 665 3.10 -54.29 2.28
CA ASN A 665 1.64 -54.10 2.37
C ASN A 665 0.86 -54.93 1.35
N GLY A 666 1.44 -55.20 0.18
CA GLY A 666 0.88 -56.09 -0.85
C GLY A 666 0.94 -57.58 -0.50
N ASN A 667 1.44 -57.94 0.70
CA ASN A 667 1.62 -59.31 1.18
C ASN A 667 2.63 -60.14 0.36
N ASP A 668 3.49 -59.51 -0.45
CA ASP A 668 4.62 -60.14 -1.15
C ASP A 668 5.86 -60.10 -0.26
N SER A 669 5.89 -61.01 0.72
CA SER A 669 6.98 -61.09 1.71
C SER A 669 8.35 -61.30 1.08
N LYS A 670 8.43 -62.06 -0.02
CA LYS A 670 9.72 -62.32 -0.69
C LYS A 670 10.29 -61.02 -1.27
N GLN A 671 9.46 -60.27 -2.00
CA GLN A 671 9.87 -58.98 -2.57
C GLN A 671 10.15 -57.93 -1.49
N ALA A 672 9.38 -57.93 -0.40
CA ALA A 672 9.61 -57.03 0.73
C ALA A 672 10.99 -57.27 1.39
N LEU A 673 11.37 -58.53 1.60
CA LEU A 673 12.67 -58.91 2.15
C LEU A 673 13.82 -58.59 1.19
N GLU A 674 13.67 -58.88 -0.10
CA GLU A 674 14.67 -58.50 -1.12
C GLU A 674 14.92 -56.99 -1.14
N ARG A 675 13.86 -56.18 -1.07
CA ARG A 675 13.97 -54.72 -1.02
C ARG A 675 14.55 -54.22 0.31
N ALA A 676 14.20 -54.82 1.44
CA ALA A 676 14.81 -54.50 2.73
C ALA A 676 16.31 -54.78 2.74
N ALA A 677 16.75 -55.90 2.15
CA ALA A 677 18.17 -56.25 2.02
C ALA A 677 18.91 -55.24 1.12
N SER A 678 18.31 -54.84 0.01
CA SER A 678 18.84 -53.78 -0.88
C SER A 678 18.92 -52.44 -0.16
N MET A 679 17.91 -52.07 0.63
CA MET A 679 17.93 -50.82 1.40
C MET A 679 19.07 -50.77 2.42
N LEU A 680 19.35 -51.86 3.15
CA LEU A 680 20.51 -51.90 4.06
C LEU A 680 21.84 -51.70 3.33
N GLN A 681 21.94 -52.17 2.08
CA GLN A 681 23.11 -51.95 1.22
C GLN A 681 23.18 -50.49 0.73
N ILE A 682 22.05 -49.91 0.31
CA ILE A 682 21.94 -48.51 -0.10
C ILE A 682 22.37 -47.59 1.05
N LEU A 683 21.81 -47.78 2.24
CA LEU A 683 22.13 -46.98 3.42
C LEU A 683 23.62 -47.05 3.76
N SER A 684 24.26 -48.20 3.56
CA SER A 684 25.69 -48.38 3.79
C SER A 684 26.56 -47.69 2.71
N ALA A 685 26.08 -47.61 1.47
CA ALA A 685 26.78 -46.93 0.37
C ALA A 685 26.69 -45.40 0.44
N VAL A 686 25.63 -44.87 1.05
CA VAL A 686 25.32 -43.43 1.12
C VAL A 686 25.86 -42.77 2.40
N GLU A 687 26.38 -43.55 3.36
CA GLU A 687 27.11 -43.05 4.53
C GLU A 687 28.57 -42.71 4.17
N PRO A 688 29.20 -41.70 4.83
CA PRO A 688 28.65 -40.80 5.84
C PRO A 688 27.77 -39.68 5.26
N ALA A 689 26.75 -39.27 6.01
CA ALA A 689 25.91 -38.12 5.65
C ALA A 689 26.71 -36.81 5.65
N THR A 690 26.36 -35.90 4.75
CA THR A 690 27.04 -34.59 4.60
C THR A 690 26.36 -33.44 5.35
N SER A 691 25.13 -33.64 5.83
CA SER A 691 24.36 -32.67 6.62
C SER A 691 23.49 -33.39 7.66
N LEU A 692 23.12 -32.68 8.72
CA LEU A 692 22.29 -33.24 9.79
C LEU A 692 20.93 -33.70 9.27
N GLU A 693 20.31 -32.90 8.40
CA GLU A 693 19.03 -33.23 7.76
C GLU A 693 19.10 -34.55 6.97
N ARG A 694 20.17 -34.75 6.20
CA ARG A 694 20.39 -36.03 5.49
C ARG A 694 20.59 -37.19 6.46
N ARG A 695 21.32 -36.98 7.55
CA ARG A 695 21.53 -37.99 8.58
C ARG A 695 20.21 -38.42 9.24
N GLU A 696 19.33 -37.46 9.54
CA GLU A 696 17.99 -37.73 10.09
C GLU A 696 17.11 -38.49 9.11
N LEU A 697 17.15 -38.14 7.82
CA LEU A 697 16.41 -38.85 6.77
C LEU A 697 16.90 -40.30 6.61
N LEU A 698 18.21 -40.52 6.55
CA LEU A 698 18.78 -41.88 6.46
C LEU A 698 18.45 -42.71 7.72
N ALA A 699 18.49 -42.10 8.90
CA ALA A 699 18.07 -42.76 10.14
C ALA A 699 16.59 -43.15 10.11
N ALA A 700 15.70 -42.26 9.64
CA ALA A 700 14.28 -42.55 9.48
C ALA A 700 14.01 -43.63 8.42
N ALA A 701 14.75 -43.64 7.30
CA ALA A 701 14.71 -44.70 6.30
C ALA A 701 15.12 -46.05 6.91
N GLU A 702 16.17 -46.10 7.71
CA GLU A 702 16.62 -47.33 8.35
C GLU A 702 15.61 -47.86 9.38
N LEU A 703 15.01 -47.00 10.19
CA LEU A 703 13.97 -47.41 11.14
C LEU A 703 12.78 -48.09 10.45
N ARG A 704 12.41 -47.62 9.25
CA ARG A 704 11.37 -48.27 8.41
C ARG A 704 11.81 -49.63 7.90
N VAL A 705 13.07 -49.77 7.46
CA VAL A 705 13.63 -51.05 7.01
C VAL A 705 13.63 -52.06 8.17
N LEU A 706 14.06 -51.67 9.36
CA LEU A 706 14.01 -52.51 10.55
C LEU A 706 12.58 -52.93 10.89
N GLY A 707 11.61 -52.02 10.80
CA GLY A 707 10.19 -52.33 11.03
C GLY A 707 9.62 -53.37 10.05
N VAL A 708 10.01 -53.32 8.77
CA VAL A 708 9.62 -54.35 7.79
C VAL A 708 10.27 -55.70 8.12
N ILE A 709 11.56 -55.71 8.47
CA ILE A 709 12.27 -56.94 8.88
C ILE A 709 11.60 -57.56 10.11
N GLU A 710 11.26 -56.76 11.12
CA GLU A 710 10.58 -57.24 12.33
C GLU A 710 9.20 -57.80 12.02
N ARG A 711 8.42 -57.11 11.18
CA ARG A 711 7.10 -57.58 10.73
C ARG A 711 7.19 -58.93 10.02
N GLU A 712 8.13 -59.09 9.08
CA GLU A 712 8.29 -60.34 8.32
C GLU A 712 8.91 -61.48 9.16
N SER A 713 9.73 -61.15 10.16
CA SER A 713 10.24 -62.11 11.14
C SER A 713 9.10 -62.63 12.02
N TYR A 714 8.23 -61.73 12.50
CA TYR A 714 7.07 -62.04 13.33
C TYR A 714 6.05 -62.93 12.61
N THR A 715 5.80 -62.71 11.31
CA THR A 715 4.86 -63.54 10.53
C THR A 715 5.39 -64.96 10.25
N GLY A 716 6.66 -65.23 10.58
CA GLY A 716 7.31 -66.54 10.39
C GLY A 716 7.69 -66.85 8.95
N ARG A 717 7.53 -65.88 8.03
CA ARG A 717 7.72 -66.07 6.59
C ARG A 717 9.18 -66.06 6.15
N MET A 718 10.11 -65.60 7.00
CA MET A 718 11.55 -65.63 6.73
C MET A 718 12.09 -67.06 6.72
N SER A 719 13.02 -67.38 5.82
CA SER A 719 13.79 -68.62 5.86
C SER A 719 14.96 -68.52 6.87
N PRO A 720 15.57 -69.64 7.30
CA PRO A 720 16.78 -69.61 8.13
C PRO A 720 17.96 -68.88 7.47
N ALA A 721 18.03 -68.91 6.13
CA ALA A 721 19.05 -68.18 5.36
C ALA A 721 18.81 -66.66 5.40
N ASP A 722 17.54 -66.23 5.35
CA ASP A 722 17.17 -64.81 5.46
C ASP A 722 17.52 -64.27 6.84
N LEU A 723 17.19 -65.00 7.91
CA LEU A 723 17.53 -64.63 9.29
C LEU A 723 19.04 -64.41 9.46
N ALA A 724 19.86 -65.36 8.99
CA ALA A 724 21.32 -65.25 9.07
C ALA A 724 21.88 -64.11 8.19
N SER A 725 21.27 -63.84 7.05
CA SER A 725 21.64 -62.74 6.15
C SER A 725 21.36 -61.38 6.79
N PHE A 726 20.16 -61.17 7.32
CA PHE A 726 19.78 -59.92 7.99
C PHE A 726 20.54 -59.71 9.30
N GLU A 727 20.79 -60.77 10.08
CA GLU A 727 21.64 -60.69 11.27
C GLU A 727 23.02 -60.11 10.90
N ARG A 728 23.65 -60.65 9.83
CA ARG A 728 24.97 -60.18 9.38
C ARG A 728 24.92 -58.71 8.91
N ARG A 729 23.92 -58.33 8.11
CA ARG A 729 23.78 -56.97 7.56
C ARG A 729 23.49 -55.92 8.64
N ILE A 730 22.61 -56.24 9.60
CA ILE A 730 22.31 -55.35 10.73
C ILE A 730 23.53 -55.23 11.65
N LEU A 731 24.26 -56.34 11.88
CA LEU A 731 25.49 -56.31 12.67
C LEU A 731 26.57 -55.42 12.04
N GLN A 732 26.73 -55.45 10.71
CA GLN A 732 27.65 -54.56 9.98
C GLN A 732 27.30 -53.07 10.16
N ARG A 733 26.00 -52.76 10.26
CA ARG A 733 25.51 -51.39 10.51
C ARG A 733 25.50 -51.00 11.99
N ASN A 734 25.53 -51.97 12.90
CA ASN A 734 25.63 -51.72 14.34
C ASN A 734 27.09 -51.50 14.78
N THR A 735 27.83 -50.70 14.02
CA THR A 735 29.18 -50.25 14.34
C THR A 735 29.12 -48.85 14.96
N ALA A 736 30.10 -48.52 15.82
CA ALA A 736 30.18 -47.18 16.40
C ALA A 736 30.43 -46.16 15.28
N PRO A 737 29.66 -45.06 15.20
CA PRO A 737 29.84 -44.07 14.15
C PRO A 737 31.17 -43.32 14.34
N ASP A 738 31.67 -42.73 13.26
CA ASP A 738 32.89 -41.92 13.31
C ASP A 738 32.65 -40.61 14.09
N PRO A 739 33.34 -40.39 15.23
CA PRO A 739 33.18 -39.17 16.03
C PRO A 739 33.51 -37.88 15.30
N GLU A 740 34.41 -37.92 14.32
CA GLU A 740 34.80 -36.70 13.58
C GLU A 740 33.68 -36.28 12.61
N VAL A 741 33.04 -37.25 11.96
CA VAL A 741 31.89 -37.01 11.07
C VAL A 741 30.69 -36.51 11.85
N GLU A 742 30.30 -37.22 12.91
CA GLU A 742 29.11 -36.86 13.72
C GLU A 742 29.31 -35.55 14.48
N GLY A 743 30.54 -35.30 14.95
CA GLY A 743 30.93 -34.02 15.52
C GLY A 743 30.82 -32.85 14.52
N LEU A 744 31.23 -33.07 13.26
CA LEU A 744 31.05 -32.07 12.20
C LEU A 744 29.57 -31.78 11.98
N LEU A 745 28.72 -32.81 11.84
CA LEU A 745 27.29 -32.64 11.58
C LEU A 745 26.59 -31.78 12.66
N LEU A 746 26.94 -32.02 13.93
CA LEU A 746 26.42 -31.24 15.06
C LEU A 746 26.89 -29.77 14.99
N VAL A 747 28.19 -29.55 14.77
CA VAL A 747 28.78 -28.20 14.73
C VAL A 747 28.29 -27.42 13.50
N SER A 748 28.19 -28.08 12.33
CA SER A 748 27.71 -27.45 11.09
C SER A 748 26.24 -27.12 11.17
N ALA A 749 25.40 -27.98 11.75
CA ALA A 749 23.98 -27.69 11.96
C ALA A 749 23.76 -26.47 12.87
N TRP A 750 24.57 -26.34 13.94
CA TRP A 750 24.53 -25.15 14.78
C TRP A 750 25.02 -23.89 14.04
N ALA A 751 26.09 -24.02 13.25
CA ALA A 751 26.62 -22.92 12.44
C ALA A 751 25.67 -22.47 11.31
N GLU A 752 24.93 -23.40 10.69
CA GLU A 752 23.95 -23.10 9.64
C GLU A 752 22.69 -22.44 10.21
N ARG A 753 22.18 -22.93 11.36
CA ARG A 753 21.09 -22.27 12.10
C ARG A 753 21.41 -20.82 12.46
N THR A 754 22.69 -20.50 12.66
CA THR A 754 23.16 -19.16 13.02
C THR A 754 23.56 -18.30 11.82
N ARG A 755 23.99 -18.88 10.68
CA ARG A 755 24.32 -18.17 9.43
C ARG A 755 23.13 -17.89 8.49
N VAL A 756 22.26 -18.88 8.26
CA VAL A 756 21.36 -18.89 7.09
C VAL A 756 20.00 -18.25 7.36
N ALA A 757 19.46 -18.41 8.58
CA ALA A 757 18.18 -17.82 8.96
C ALA A 757 18.26 -16.29 9.16
N ALA A 758 19.46 -15.76 9.42
CA ALA A 758 19.63 -14.39 9.90
C ALA A 758 19.80 -13.34 8.81
N ILE A 759 20.55 -13.66 7.77
CA ILE A 759 20.98 -12.70 6.75
C ILE A 759 20.36 -13.04 5.40
N SER A 760 20.22 -14.33 5.06
CA SER A 760 19.72 -14.71 3.73
C SER A 760 18.23 -14.42 3.57
N ASP A 761 17.41 -14.66 4.58
CA ASP A 761 15.97 -14.38 4.52
C ASP A 761 15.63 -12.87 4.62
N ALA A 762 16.36 -12.13 5.46
CA ALA A 762 16.19 -10.68 5.60
C ALA A 762 16.66 -9.90 4.36
N ALA A 763 17.71 -10.39 3.68
CA ALA A 763 18.24 -9.77 2.46
C ALA A 763 17.55 -10.28 1.19
N ALA A 764 17.18 -11.57 1.09
CA ALA A 764 16.51 -12.12 -0.09
C ALA A 764 15.04 -11.68 -0.19
N GLN A 765 14.37 -11.40 0.93
CA GLN A 765 13.02 -10.83 0.95
C GLN A 765 13.00 -9.30 0.88
N ALA A 766 14.13 -8.64 0.63
CA ALA A 766 14.18 -7.23 0.20
C ALA A 766 13.59 -7.01 -1.21
N SER A 767 12.76 -7.92 -1.70
CA SER A 767 11.66 -7.53 -2.59
C SER A 767 10.78 -6.53 -1.84
N LEU A 768 10.35 -5.47 -2.50
CA LEU A 768 9.47 -4.44 -1.96
C LEU A 768 8.07 -4.99 -1.57
N ASP A 769 7.99 -5.95 -0.67
CA ASP A 769 6.76 -6.33 0.00
C ASP A 769 6.43 -5.23 1.01
N PRO A 770 5.28 -4.55 0.89
CA PRO A 770 4.84 -3.54 1.83
C PRO A 770 4.74 -4.00 3.30
N ARG A 771 4.83 -5.32 3.55
CA ARG A 771 4.93 -5.95 4.88
C ARG A 771 6.33 -5.90 5.49
N PHE A 772 7.29 -5.26 4.83
CA PHE A 772 8.70 -5.15 5.20
C PHE A 772 8.95 -5.09 6.71
N TRP A 773 8.33 -4.16 7.45
CA TRP A 773 8.56 -4.03 8.90
C TRP A 773 7.90 -5.14 9.74
N ARG A 774 6.78 -5.70 9.31
CA ARG A 774 6.05 -6.77 10.03
C ARG A 774 6.78 -8.11 9.94
N ASP A 775 7.44 -8.39 8.82
CA ASP A 775 8.17 -9.65 8.60
C ASP A 775 9.64 -9.53 9.01
N LEU A 776 10.26 -8.37 8.78
CA LEU A 776 11.66 -8.12 9.14
C LEU A 776 11.85 -7.97 10.65
N TYR A 777 10.93 -7.34 11.38
CA TYR A 777 11.13 -7.07 12.81
C TYR A 777 11.16 -8.35 13.69
N PRO A 778 10.25 -9.33 13.54
CA PRO A 778 10.35 -10.62 14.24
C PRO A 778 11.59 -11.43 13.84
N ARG A 779 12.02 -11.33 12.58
CA ARG A 779 13.24 -11.98 12.07
C ARG A 779 14.49 -11.34 12.68
N ILE A 780 14.63 -10.01 12.62
CA ILE A 780 15.72 -9.27 13.30
C ILE A 780 15.71 -9.54 14.81
N ARG A 781 14.54 -9.63 15.46
CA ARG A 781 14.42 -10.01 16.88
C ARG A 781 14.95 -11.42 17.13
N THR A 782 14.58 -12.39 16.32
CA THR A 782 15.06 -13.78 16.41
C THR A 782 16.57 -13.84 16.20
N VAL A 783 17.09 -13.14 15.19
CA VAL A 783 18.52 -13.03 14.89
C VAL A 783 19.29 -12.42 16.03
N ARG A 784 18.82 -11.29 16.57
CA ARG A 784 19.48 -10.64 17.71
C ARG A 784 19.40 -11.50 18.96
N ARG A 785 18.30 -12.21 19.20
CA ARG A 785 18.21 -13.18 20.30
C ARG A 785 19.27 -14.27 20.14
N LEU A 786 19.38 -14.85 18.95
CA LEU A 786 20.39 -15.87 18.63
C LEU A 786 21.84 -15.33 18.72
N LEU A 787 22.08 -14.08 18.29
CA LEU A 787 23.40 -13.42 18.40
C LEU A 787 23.74 -13.02 19.84
N ALA A 788 22.78 -12.53 20.62
CA ALA A 788 22.95 -12.19 22.04
C ALA A 788 23.17 -13.44 22.90
N GLU A 789 22.56 -14.57 22.53
CA GLU A 789 22.80 -15.90 23.12
C GLU A 789 24.23 -16.42 22.86
N GLN A 790 24.95 -15.88 21.87
CA GLN A 790 26.37 -16.20 21.57
C GLN A 790 27.39 -15.27 22.25
N SER A 791 26.97 -14.42 23.18
CA SER A 791 27.78 -13.35 23.78
C SER A 791 28.95 -13.78 24.69
N SER A 792 29.25 -15.08 24.82
CA SER A 792 30.32 -15.55 25.70
C SER A 792 31.66 -15.71 24.98
N THR A 793 32.77 -15.53 25.71
CA THR A 793 34.14 -15.82 25.26
C THR A 793 34.43 -17.33 25.15
N ASN A 794 33.49 -18.17 25.53
CA ASN A 794 33.66 -19.61 25.64
C ASN A 794 33.31 -20.31 24.31
N PRO A 795 33.96 -21.46 24.02
CA PRO A 795 33.59 -22.26 22.85
C PRO A 795 32.11 -22.72 22.95
N PRO A 796 31.40 -22.83 21.81
CA PRO A 796 30.05 -23.39 21.77
C PRO A 796 30.01 -24.82 22.35
N ALA A 797 28.88 -25.18 22.95
CA ALA A 797 28.69 -26.51 23.55
C ALA A 797 28.82 -27.64 22.54
N SER A 798 28.32 -27.41 21.33
CA SER A 798 28.45 -28.30 20.18
C SER A 798 29.90 -28.64 19.84
N VAL A 799 30.80 -27.64 19.90
CA VAL A 799 32.25 -27.83 19.65
C VAL A 799 32.91 -28.60 20.79
N ALA A 800 32.56 -28.29 22.04
CA ALA A 800 33.12 -28.99 23.20
C ALA A 800 32.73 -30.48 23.23
N ILE A 801 31.47 -30.79 22.90
CA ILE A 801 30.97 -32.17 22.78
C ILE A 801 31.65 -32.91 21.63
N SER A 802 31.79 -32.28 20.47
CA SER A 802 32.50 -32.87 19.33
C SER A 802 33.94 -33.27 19.70
N ARG A 803 34.66 -32.40 20.43
CA ARG A 803 36.00 -32.72 20.95
C ARG A 803 35.99 -33.89 21.93
N TYR A 804 35.00 -33.93 22.83
CA TYR A 804 34.83 -35.05 23.76
C TYR A 804 34.57 -36.37 23.03
N TRP A 805 33.71 -36.39 22.00
CA TRP A 805 33.47 -37.59 21.20
C TRP A 805 34.72 -38.04 20.46
N ARG A 806 35.50 -37.09 19.94
CA ARG A 806 36.79 -37.38 19.29
C ARG A 806 37.76 -38.09 20.24
N SER A 807 37.88 -37.62 21.48
CA SER A 807 38.79 -38.23 22.48
C SER A 807 38.25 -39.52 23.09
N SER A 808 36.94 -39.61 23.33
CA SER A 808 36.32 -40.76 24.02
C SER A 808 35.90 -41.89 23.07
N ARG A 809 35.76 -41.60 21.77
CA ARG A 809 35.13 -42.47 20.76
C ARG A 809 33.68 -42.87 21.09
N ARG A 810 32.99 -42.14 21.98
CA ARG A 810 31.61 -42.41 22.41
C ARG A 810 30.64 -41.36 21.90
N VAL A 811 30.20 -41.51 20.65
CA VAL A 811 29.25 -40.59 20.01
C VAL A 811 27.86 -40.71 20.63
N GLY A 812 27.17 -39.59 20.83
CA GLY A 812 25.84 -39.54 21.43
C GLY A 812 25.81 -39.64 22.96
N GLU A 813 26.95 -39.88 23.62
CA GLU A 813 27.07 -39.79 25.08
C GLU A 813 27.39 -38.34 25.51
N LEU A 814 26.73 -37.88 26.57
CA LEU A 814 26.99 -36.57 27.17
C LEU A 814 27.95 -36.72 28.36
N PRO A 815 29.06 -35.96 28.41
CA PRO A 815 29.98 -36.02 29.54
C PRO A 815 29.36 -35.41 30.80
N PRO A 816 29.58 -35.99 32.00
CA PRO A 816 29.05 -35.44 33.24
C PRO A 816 29.61 -34.04 33.57
N GLN A 817 30.84 -33.76 33.12
CA GLN A 817 31.51 -32.46 33.23
C GLN A 817 32.34 -32.18 31.97
N ILE A 818 32.41 -30.92 31.54
CA ILE A 818 33.31 -30.47 30.46
C ILE A 818 34.47 -29.69 31.09
N GLY A 819 35.72 -30.05 30.77
CA GLY A 819 36.92 -29.42 31.33
C GLY A 819 37.22 -28.00 30.84
N VAL A 820 36.33 -27.42 30.03
CA VAL A 820 36.41 -26.05 29.48
C VAL A 820 35.10 -25.35 29.82
N SER A 821 35.15 -24.08 30.22
CA SER A 821 33.94 -23.28 30.42
C SER A 821 33.21 -23.15 29.08
N VAL A 822 31.91 -23.46 29.05
CA VAL A 822 31.06 -23.44 27.85
C VAL A 822 29.87 -22.53 28.12
N SER A 823 29.44 -21.74 27.14
CA SER A 823 28.12 -21.10 27.17
C SER A 823 27.12 -21.93 26.41
N VAL A 824 25.98 -22.24 27.03
CA VAL A 824 24.92 -23.03 26.41
C VAL A 824 23.67 -22.19 26.28
N SER A 825 23.20 -21.98 25.05
CA SER A 825 21.88 -21.39 24.81
C SER A 825 20.79 -22.47 24.83
N PRO A 826 19.52 -22.13 25.12
CA PRO A 826 18.44 -23.12 25.10
C PRO A 826 18.24 -23.75 23.71
N GLY A 827 18.49 -23.00 22.63
CA GLY A 827 18.46 -23.52 21.27
C GLY A 827 19.59 -24.52 20.97
N GLU A 828 20.80 -24.25 21.47
CA GLU A 828 21.95 -25.16 21.34
C GLU A 828 21.75 -26.43 22.16
N ALA A 829 21.26 -26.30 23.40
CA ALA A 829 20.94 -27.42 24.27
C ALA A 829 19.89 -28.34 23.63
N SER A 830 18.81 -27.77 23.07
CA SER A 830 17.77 -28.56 22.40
C SER A 830 18.31 -29.30 21.17
N LEU A 831 19.17 -28.67 20.36
CA LEU A 831 19.82 -29.32 19.22
C LEU A 831 20.69 -30.51 19.66
N ILE A 832 21.54 -30.31 20.65
CA ILE A 832 22.43 -31.34 21.19
C ILE A 832 21.63 -32.52 21.76
N LEU A 833 20.59 -32.23 22.54
CA LEU A 833 19.75 -33.27 23.13
C LEU A 833 19.00 -34.06 22.07
N GLY A 834 18.40 -33.38 21.08
CA GLY A 834 17.72 -34.05 19.96
C GLY A 834 18.68 -34.94 19.15
N PHE A 835 19.89 -34.45 18.88
CA PHE A 835 20.93 -35.21 18.19
C PHE A 835 21.28 -36.51 18.93
N CYS A 836 21.54 -36.42 20.24
CA CYS A 836 21.86 -37.58 21.07
C CYS A 836 20.67 -38.55 21.23
N GLU A 837 19.42 -38.05 21.29
CA GLU A 837 18.24 -38.90 21.36
C GLU A 837 18.04 -39.70 20.08
N GLU A 838 18.16 -39.07 18.91
CA GLU A 838 18.04 -39.77 17.63
C GLU A 838 19.16 -40.79 17.40
N HIS A 839 20.38 -40.50 17.87
CA HIS A 839 21.46 -41.49 17.86
C HIS A 839 21.12 -42.74 18.70
N ARG A 840 20.57 -42.53 19.90
CA ARG A 840 20.15 -43.63 20.77
C ARG A 840 18.99 -44.42 20.21
N ARG A 841 17.94 -43.74 19.72
CA ARG A 841 16.77 -44.37 19.11
C ARG A 841 17.17 -45.36 18.02
N LEU A 842 18.04 -44.93 17.10
CA LEU A 842 18.50 -45.80 16.01
C LEU A 842 19.36 -46.97 16.53
N SER A 843 20.31 -46.72 17.44
CA SER A 843 21.18 -47.77 17.99
C SER A 843 20.38 -48.83 18.77
N TRP A 844 19.43 -48.40 19.61
CA TRP A 844 18.57 -49.30 20.37
C TRP A 844 17.68 -50.14 19.46
N ARG A 845 17.08 -49.52 18.43
CA ARG A 845 16.27 -50.24 17.44
C ARG A 845 17.11 -51.30 16.70
N ARG A 846 18.31 -50.97 16.20
CA ARG A 846 19.22 -51.95 15.58
C ARG A 846 19.51 -53.15 16.50
N GLN A 847 19.78 -52.89 17.78
CA GLN A 847 20.08 -53.94 18.74
C GLN A 847 18.86 -54.80 19.07
N THR A 848 17.68 -54.20 19.29
CA THR A 848 16.44 -54.95 19.53
C THR A 848 16.10 -55.84 18.35
N THR A 849 16.17 -55.33 17.11
CA THR A 849 15.94 -56.14 15.90
C THR A 849 16.96 -57.28 15.78
N LEU A 850 18.25 -57.01 16.03
CA LEU A 850 19.31 -58.02 15.99
C LEU A 850 19.04 -59.16 17.00
N LEU A 851 18.63 -58.79 18.22
CA LEU A 851 18.31 -59.76 19.27
C LEU A 851 17.05 -60.57 18.92
N ALA A 852 16.03 -59.93 18.32
CA ALA A 852 14.83 -60.61 17.84
C ALA A 852 15.16 -61.69 16.80
N LEU A 853 16.00 -61.37 15.81
CA LEU A 853 16.44 -62.32 14.78
C LEU A 853 17.24 -63.49 15.37
N ARG A 854 18.11 -63.22 16.35
CA ARG A 854 18.88 -64.26 17.06
C ARG A 854 18.00 -65.21 17.86
N LEU A 855 17.01 -64.69 18.56
CA LEU A 855 16.05 -65.49 19.33
C LEU A 855 15.18 -66.35 18.42
N GLU A 856 14.72 -65.80 17.29
CA GLU A 856 13.97 -66.56 16.29
C GLU A 856 14.84 -67.66 15.64
N GLY A 857 16.11 -67.35 15.34
CA GLY A 857 17.08 -68.34 14.88
C GLY A 857 17.36 -69.44 15.90
N HIS A 858 17.39 -69.10 17.20
CA HIS A 858 17.51 -70.08 18.29
C HIS A 858 16.27 -70.97 18.37
N ARG A 859 15.07 -70.39 18.43
CA ARG A 859 13.79 -71.11 18.49
C ARG A 859 13.65 -72.12 17.36
N ARG A 860 14.04 -71.77 16.13
CA ARG A 860 14.00 -72.69 14.99
C ARG A 860 14.94 -73.88 15.11
N LYS A 861 16.01 -73.75 15.91
CA LYS A 861 16.97 -74.84 16.18
C LYS A 861 16.58 -75.66 17.41
N SER A 862 16.07 -75.03 18.48
CA SER A 862 15.81 -75.66 19.78
C SER A 862 14.33 -76.00 20.04
N GLY A 863 13.39 -75.44 19.27
CA GLY A 863 11.95 -75.65 19.40
C GLY A 863 11.21 -74.63 20.27
N ASP A 864 11.89 -73.93 21.19
CA ASP A 864 11.31 -72.89 22.06
C ASP A 864 12.30 -71.73 22.30
N PHE A 865 11.80 -70.60 22.78
CA PHE A 865 12.60 -69.46 23.22
C PHE A 865 13.27 -69.74 24.57
N PRO A 866 14.52 -69.26 24.78
CA PRO A 866 15.16 -69.32 26.10
C PRO A 866 14.39 -68.47 27.10
N TYR A 867 14.03 -69.01 28.26
CA TYR A 867 13.31 -68.29 29.32
C TYR A 867 13.83 -68.68 30.71
N PRO A 868 14.08 -67.71 31.63
CA PRO A 868 13.97 -66.25 31.46
C PRO A 868 15.09 -65.67 30.59
N TRP A 869 14.82 -64.59 29.87
CA TRP A 869 15.80 -63.91 29.01
C TRP A 869 15.69 -62.39 29.19
N LYS A 870 16.76 -61.78 29.72
CA LYS A 870 16.84 -60.33 29.99
C LYS A 870 18.28 -59.87 29.83
N HIS A 871 18.49 -58.83 29.03
CA HIS A 871 19.80 -58.25 28.78
C HIS A 871 19.76 -56.73 28.90
N SER A 872 20.87 -56.14 29.35
CA SER A 872 21.06 -54.70 29.33
C SER A 872 21.61 -54.25 27.98
N VAL A 873 21.10 -53.14 27.47
CA VAL A 873 21.52 -52.50 26.22
C VAL A 873 22.38 -51.28 26.57
N PRO A 874 23.50 -51.03 25.84
CA PRO A 874 24.29 -49.80 25.97
C PRO A 874 23.40 -48.55 25.96
N GLY A 875 23.62 -47.64 26.90
CA GLY A 875 22.79 -46.45 27.08
C GLY A 875 21.78 -46.53 28.24
N GLY A 876 21.59 -47.71 28.85
CA GLY A 876 20.82 -47.88 30.10
C GLY A 876 19.40 -48.44 29.94
N ALA A 877 19.03 -48.88 28.74
CA ALA A 877 17.80 -49.63 28.52
C ALA A 877 17.99 -51.11 28.89
N SER A 878 16.88 -51.80 29.14
CA SER A 878 16.86 -53.26 29.28
C SER A 878 15.91 -53.86 28.26
N VAL A 879 16.32 -54.95 27.63
CA VAL A 879 15.46 -55.75 26.74
C VAL A 879 15.15 -57.06 27.42
N GLU A 880 13.87 -57.38 27.56
CA GLU A 880 13.39 -58.62 28.18
C GLU A 880 12.42 -59.37 27.26
N LEU A 881 12.46 -60.70 27.33
CA LEU A 881 11.51 -61.57 26.65
C LEU A 881 10.29 -61.78 27.55
N VAL A 882 9.14 -61.27 27.11
CA VAL A 882 7.86 -61.40 27.82
C VAL A 882 7.04 -62.50 27.13
N LYS A 883 6.50 -63.46 27.89
CA LYS A 883 5.61 -64.53 27.37
C LYS A 883 4.12 -64.28 27.69
N ASP A 884 3.80 -63.48 28.70
CA ASP A 884 2.43 -63.31 29.23
C ASP A 884 1.44 -62.63 28.26
N GLN A 885 1.93 -61.88 27.27
CA GLN A 885 1.13 -61.20 26.23
C GLN A 885 1.37 -61.78 24.82
N GLY A 886 1.98 -62.96 24.74
CA GLY A 886 2.61 -63.52 23.53
C GLY A 886 4.12 -63.25 23.51
N PRO A 887 4.94 -64.05 22.79
CA PRO A 887 6.39 -63.88 22.76
C PRO A 887 6.77 -62.54 22.12
N LEU A 888 7.23 -61.59 22.93
CA LEU A 888 7.73 -60.29 22.46
C LEU A 888 9.00 -59.89 23.21
N LEU A 889 9.84 -59.11 22.53
CA LEU A 889 10.95 -58.39 23.16
C LEU A 889 10.50 -57.00 23.53
N ARG A 890 10.48 -56.70 24.83
CA ARG A 890 10.19 -55.37 25.35
C ARG A 890 11.49 -54.66 25.63
N LEU A 891 11.76 -53.58 24.91
CA LEU A 891 12.78 -52.61 25.27
C LEU A 891 12.14 -51.60 26.22
N THR A 892 12.61 -51.58 27.46
CA THR A 892 12.20 -50.61 28.48
C THR A 892 13.36 -49.65 28.74
N ASP A 893 13.07 -48.36 28.67
CA ASP A 893 13.99 -47.31 29.05
C ASP A 893 14.05 -47.19 30.59
N VAL A 894 15.00 -47.91 31.20
CA VAL A 894 15.19 -47.97 32.66
C VAL A 894 15.94 -46.75 33.20
N ARG A 895 16.04 -45.66 32.44
CA ARG A 895 16.54 -44.37 32.95
C ARG A 895 15.58 -43.88 34.04
N ASP A 896 16.06 -43.77 35.26
CA ASP A 896 15.29 -43.22 36.39
C ASP A 896 14.77 -41.81 36.03
N GLN A 897 13.45 -41.57 36.14
CA GLN A 897 12.79 -40.32 35.69
C GLN A 897 13.16 -39.09 36.56
N LEU A 898 14.09 -39.21 37.51
CA LEU A 898 14.50 -38.15 38.43
C LEU A 898 15.62 -37.25 37.85
N ARG A 899 15.34 -36.34 36.91
CA ARG A 899 16.28 -35.24 36.50
C ARG A 899 17.71 -35.64 36.03
N THR A 900 18.12 -36.90 36.04
CA THR A 900 19.52 -37.34 36.02
C THR A 900 19.96 -37.92 34.69
N ARG A 901 20.46 -37.06 33.80
CA ARG A 901 21.57 -37.35 32.85
C ARG A 901 21.90 -36.16 31.95
N ILE A 902 21.00 -35.16 31.86
CA ILE A 902 21.36 -33.88 31.27
C ILE A 902 22.37 -33.23 32.22
N PRO A 903 23.63 -33.04 31.81
CA PRO A 903 24.62 -32.47 32.69
C PRO A 903 24.23 -31.04 33.08
N TYR A 904 24.55 -30.62 34.31
CA TYR A 904 24.23 -29.26 34.79
C TYR A 904 24.81 -28.17 33.87
N TRP A 905 25.94 -28.44 33.22
CA TRP A 905 26.55 -27.53 32.26
C TRP A 905 25.73 -27.35 30.97
N LEU A 906 24.87 -28.32 30.61
CA LEU A 906 24.03 -28.29 29.40
C LEU A 906 22.65 -27.68 29.67
N ALA A 907 22.11 -27.84 30.88
CA ALA A 907 20.83 -27.27 31.30
C ALA A 907 20.88 -26.74 32.75
N PRO A 908 21.45 -25.54 32.98
CA PRO A 908 21.34 -24.86 34.27
C PRO A 908 19.87 -24.62 34.64
N ALA A 909 19.57 -24.60 35.95
CA ALA A 909 18.20 -24.50 36.50
C ALA A 909 17.38 -23.28 36.03
N THR A 910 18.01 -22.32 35.35
CA THR A 910 17.42 -21.08 34.83
C THR A 910 16.93 -21.18 33.38
N LEU A 911 17.28 -22.25 32.63
CA LEU A 911 16.78 -22.47 31.28
C LEU A 911 15.48 -23.28 31.31
N PRO A 912 14.48 -22.98 30.46
CA PRO A 912 13.31 -23.83 30.32
C PRO A 912 13.75 -25.21 29.84
N MET A 913 13.57 -26.22 30.69
CA MET A 913 13.83 -27.61 30.31
C MET A 913 12.99 -27.94 29.08
N PRO A 914 13.58 -28.51 28.01
CA PRO A 914 12.76 -29.07 26.94
C PRO A 914 11.78 -30.10 27.54
N PRO A 915 10.58 -30.25 26.97
CA PRO A 915 9.61 -31.23 27.45
C PRO A 915 10.31 -32.58 27.60
N ALA A 916 10.04 -33.28 28.71
CA ALA A 916 10.64 -34.59 28.96
C ALA A 916 10.45 -35.44 27.70
N THR A 917 11.56 -35.85 27.09
CA THR A 917 11.51 -36.76 25.95
C THR A 917 10.73 -38.00 26.39
N PRO A 918 9.70 -38.42 25.64
CA PRO A 918 8.95 -39.61 25.98
C PRO A 918 9.90 -40.81 26.08
N ALA A 919 9.59 -41.76 26.96
CA ALA A 919 10.35 -43.00 27.04
C ALA A 919 10.43 -43.65 25.65
N LEU A 920 11.61 -44.10 25.26
CA LEU A 920 11.83 -44.78 23.97
C LEU A 920 11.42 -46.25 24.04
N ASP A 921 10.42 -46.58 24.85
CA ASP A 921 9.94 -47.95 25.04
C ASP A 921 9.45 -48.51 23.70
N TYR A 922 9.80 -49.76 23.44
CA TYR A 922 9.49 -50.39 22.16
C TYR A 922 9.28 -51.90 22.30
N ASP A 923 8.13 -52.39 21.85
CA ASP A 923 7.81 -53.81 21.82
C ASP A 923 8.05 -54.39 20.40
N CYS A 924 9.02 -55.30 20.29
CA CYS A 924 9.28 -56.08 19.08
C CYS A 924 8.58 -57.44 19.18
N LEU A 925 7.58 -57.68 18.35
CA LEU A 925 6.85 -58.95 18.33
C LEU A 925 7.73 -60.08 17.78
N LEU A 926 7.59 -61.29 18.34
CA LEU A 926 8.21 -62.51 17.85
C LEU A 926 7.15 -63.50 17.36
N PHE A 927 7.57 -64.48 16.56
CA PHE A 927 6.67 -65.48 16.00
C PHE A 927 5.81 -66.15 17.07
N GLY A 928 4.49 -66.18 16.85
CA GLY A 928 3.50 -66.72 17.78
C GLY A 928 2.85 -65.69 18.71
N ALA A 929 3.24 -64.41 18.64
CA ALA A 929 2.49 -63.34 19.31
C ALA A 929 1.12 -63.10 18.64
N PRO A 930 0.07 -62.76 19.40
CA PRO A 930 -1.23 -62.43 18.82
C PRO A 930 -1.11 -61.25 17.85
N PRO A 931 -1.88 -61.24 16.74
CA PRO A 931 -1.87 -60.11 15.81
C PRO A 931 -2.32 -58.87 16.57
N VAL A 932 -1.47 -57.84 16.55
CA VAL A 932 -1.80 -56.55 17.15
C VAL A 932 -3.04 -55.99 16.46
N GLN A 933 -4.16 -55.89 17.19
CA GLN A 933 -5.27 -55.03 16.79
C GLN A 933 -4.77 -53.59 16.83
N THR A 934 -4.38 -53.07 15.66
CA THR A 934 -4.13 -51.64 15.39
C THR A 934 -3.51 -50.87 16.57
N LEU A 935 -2.23 -51.09 16.86
CA LEU A 935 -1.43 -50.05 17.48
C LEU A 935 -1.31 -48.93 16.44
N SER A 936 -2.00 -47.84 16.70
CA SER A 936 -1.93 -46.59 15.94
C SER A 936 -0.47 -46.23 15.68
N ALA A 937 -0.18 -45.87 14.43
CA ALA A 937 1.07 -45.28 14.03
C ALA A 937 1.49 -44.16 15.01
N HIS A 938 2.56 -44.39 15.75
CA HIS A 938 3.29 -43.38 16.50
C HIS A 938 4.76 -43.36 16.06
#